data_AF-K0TFP8-F1
#
_entry.id   AF-K0TFP8-F1
#
_cell.length_a   1.000
_cell.length_b   1.000
_cell.length_c   1.000
_cell.angle_alpha   90.00
_cell.angle_beta   90.00
_cell.angle_gamma   90.00
#
_symmetry.space_group_name_H-M   'P 1'
#
loop_
_entity.id
_entity.type
_entity.pdbx_description
1 polymer ?
#
loop_
_entity_poly.entity_id
_entity_poly.type
_entity_poly.pdbx_seq_one_letter_code
_entity_poly.pdbx_strand_id
1 'polypeptide(L)'
;MFSTTSSNETWAEQLSLPMNTNGTSVMKEDVVGQVRQGAGFTSSDTTRKMNEHNRVSGGDKDTQDTPSCFRARESNMTISLLDSLPLINLGFPKMGTSSIHSFFGCAGLRSVHYRCNKDQSCAECVRESVSAGEPPLKKCGRSDVYSQLDGKSEPLSAFPNEYFPQIEHMESLVRDYPNATFLLTFRSMSKWYHSITNWPPVKTATKLDFRLRSSNITNFPPGRGRNQQEFMNWFCDHVKRVRGVVPPERLFEIDIESKSTGTRLGDTFDLDPKCWSQANVNFNVHNSSELANSTAKGSVPWLYKSSFEIKGRHGPRPRYPSLPPFPNVLIPHAIASGPNIGTGIEQGIKQPIPENMDWTGTCSALKAHRDGHWQHTSNLTGSVEFALNLFQYYPKEVSWLLRDGVEPDFGLCMLPRQYLSYTTSVGHQCGCKHSDFAPTHSKWTHSGMAAAGNPILLDGRPNYVEISPTVRLAKSLAKAQGTICMAGDSIDLQIYMALGNNLKRAAQLFKEYVKTGEELLSVLQREIKVSYSTKPGDWDSFWKNGQRPPDGDGSFLTARRPPPNGFGSMYSILETKAFFQDAGRARFRYYMSYGWSPWLAEHMEDCTVIAMNLGLHYSSSDERHMGKESRHPLSEDMLAAITFLTNFSASRADRVGVWRSALPQHFDVASSFGHFPGWRMLPQGHKCASLRNKTRGYEQVYNQFYDYVFNENCKAECEGLVYNCTLDTTSTGVQTIHKFLLDNGLRRPVAERVVSGEILRWNTFDIFDVPIWHTKDNDCSHFCYVPALYETAFERLGILLSTFLKRLH
;
A
#
# COMPACT_ATOMS: atom_id res chain seq x y z
N MET A 1 36.23 -43.55 4.05
CA MET A 1 36.62 -44.66 3.16
C MET A 1 36.07 -44.34 1.77
N PHE A 2 36.98 -44.17 0.80
CA PHE A 2 36.92 -44.26 -0.68
C PHE A 2 35.59 -44.03 -1.43
N SER A 3 35.51 -43.37 -2.59
CA SER A 3 36.49 -42.80 -3.52
C SER A 3 35.74 -41.92 -4.53
N THR A 4 36.36 -40.82 -4.95
CA THR A 4 36.02 -39.98 -6.09
C THR A 4 36.45 -40.64 -7.41
N THR A 5 35.69 -40.46 -8.49
CA THR A 5 36.21 -40.48 -9.87
C THR A 5 35.51 -39.44 -10.72
N SER A 6 36.34 -38.54 -11.27
CA SER A 6 36.08 -37.55 -12.30
C SER A 6 36.18 -38.17 -13.69
N SER A 7 35.38 -37.69 -14.64
CA SER A 7 35.74 -37.72 -16.07
C SER A 7 35.18 -36.49 -16.78
N ASN A 8 36.11 -35.66 -17.27
CA ASN A 8 35.91 -34.63 -18.27
C ASN A 8 35.68 -35.29 -19.63
N GLU A 9 34.68 -34.84 -20.40
CA GLU A 9 34.71 -34.95 -21.86
C GLU A 9 34.18 -33.66 -22.49
N THR A 10 35.10 -33.02 -23.23
CA THR A 10 34.91 -31.90 -24.14
C THR A 10 34.52 -32.42 -25.52
N TRP A 11 33.49 -31.86 -26.14
CA TRP A 11 33.30 -31.90 -27.59
C TRP A 11 32.96 -30.50 -28.11
N ALA A 12 33.81 -30.02 -29.00
CA ALA A 12 33.67 -28.80 -29.78
C ALA A 12 33.97 -29.16 -31.25
N GLU A 13 33.01 -28.98 -32.14
CA GLU A 13 33.19 -28.88 -33.59
C GLU A 13 32.23 -27.76 -34.05
N GLN A 14 32.72 -26.60 -34.49
CA GLN A 14 33.20 -26.27 -35.84
C GLN A 14 32.17 -26.53 -36.95
N LEU A 15 31.50 -25.45 -37.39
CA LEU A 15 31.14 -25.25 -38.80
C LEU A 15 31.27 -23.75 -39.12
N SER A 16 32.12 -23.44 -40.10
CA SER A 16 32.44 -22.11 -40.60
C SER A 16 32.26 -22.08 -42.11
N LEU A 17 31.93 -20.88 -42.64
CA LEU A 17 32.15 -20.33 -43.99
C LEU A 17 30.97 -20.44 -45.02
N PRO A 18 30.93 -19.58 -46.08
CA PRO A 18 31.19 -18.12 -46.13
C PRO A 18 30.34 -17.31 -47.18
N MET A 19 30.66 -16.00 -47.31
CA MET A 19 30.43 -15.06 -48.44
C MET A 19 29.00 -14.48 -48.61
N ASN A 20 28.75 -13.23 -49.05
CA ASN A 20 29.54 -12.31 -49.88
C ASN A 20 29.07 -10.85 -49.75
N THR A 21 29.92 -9.94 -50.22
CA THR A 21 29.83 -8.46 -50.26
C THR A 21 29.14 -7.89 -51.52
N ASN A 22 28.81 -6.59 -51.43
CA ASN A 22 28.66 -5.56 -52.49
C ASN A 22 27.29 -5.28 -53.13
N GLY A 23 26.98 -3.97 -53.19
CA GLY A 23 25.88 -3.39 -53.96
C GLY A 23 25.76 -1.87 -53.77
N THR A 24 26.73 -1.10 -54.25
CA THR A 24 26.63 0.35 -54.50
C THR A 24 25.77 0.65 -55.72
N SER A 25 24.95 1.70 -55.67
CA SER A 25 24.43 2.39 -56.85
C SER A 25 24.12 3.86 -56.55
N VAL A 26 24.45 4.72 -57.51
CA VAL A 26 24.54 6.18 -57.52
C VAL A 26 23.58 6.72 -58.60
N MET A 27 23.24 8.01 -58.51
CA MET A 27 22.61 8.95 -59.48
C MET A 27 21.16 9.31 -59.15
N LYS A 28 20.66 10.55 -59.25
CA LYS A 28 21.15 11.86 -59.77
C LYS A 28 20.19 12.95 -59.23
N GLU A 29 20.68 14.10 -58.76
CA GLU A 29 20.64 15.43 -59.41
C GLU A 29 19.26 15.95 -59.87
N ASP A 30 18.81 17.05 -59.25
CA ASP A 30 18.50 18.36 -59.86
C ASP A 30 17.52 19.15 -58.94
N VAL A 31 17.43 20.48 -58.83
CA VAL A 31 18.27 21.70 -59.00
C VAL A 31 17.28 22.88 -58.84
N VAL A 32 17.77 24.06 -58.41
CA VAL A 32 17.10 25.40 -58.32
C VAL A 32 16.16 25.65 -57.12
N GLY A 33 16.22 26.75 -56.35
CA GLY A 33 16.94 27.99 -56.56
C GLY A 33 16.96 28.97 -55.37
N GLN A 34 17.72 30.03 -55.63
CA GLN A 34 18.23 31.13 -54.81
C GLN A 34 17.16 32.04 -54.17
N VAL A 35 17.54 32.81 -53.13
CA VAL A 35 17.88 34.26 -53.20
C VAL A 35 17.93 34.89 -51.78
N ARG A 36 19.10 35.49 -51.44
CA ARG A 36 19.46 36.76 -50.71
C ARG A 36 18.66 37.18 -49.46
N GLN A 37 19.13 37.92 -48.45
CA GLN A 37 20.31 38.73 -48.04
C GLN A 37 20.02 38.99 -46.53
N GLY A 38 20.94 39.08 -45.56
CA GLY A 38 22.04 40.02 -45.41
C GLY A 38 22.11 40.50 -43.94
N ALA A 39 23.29 40.99 -43.53
CA ALA A 39 23.68 41.63 -42.26
C ALA A 39 23.71 40.72 -41.01
N GLY A 40 24.82 40.47 -40.30
CA GLY A 40 26.06 41.21 -40.16
C GLY A 40 26.10 41.93 -38.81
N PHE A 41 26.69 41.32 -37.78
CA PHE A 41 27.30 42.04 -36.66
C PHE A 41 28.43 41.21 -36.03
N THR A 42 29.59 41.85 -35.97
CA THR A 42 30.91 41.37 -35.55
C THR A 42 31.08 41.44 -34.04
N SER A 43 31.80 40.49 -33.43
CA SER A 43 32.77 40.79 -32.37
C SER A 43 33.73 39.61 -32.16
N SER A 44 34.98 39.90 -32.52
CA SER A 44 36.25 39.25 -32.20
C SER A 44 36.38 38.86 -30.71
N ASP A 45 36.89 37.68 -30.35
CA ASP A 45 38.27 37.15 -30.47
C ASP A 45 39.10 37.44 -29.21
N THR A 46 39.36 36.42 -28.40
CA THR A 46 40.56 36.35 -27.54
C THR A 46 40.85 34.89 -27.19
N THR A 47 41.57 34.23 -28.07
CA THR A 47 42.23 32.96 -27.79
C THR A 47 43.70 33.25 -27.46
N ARG A 48 44.14 33.03 -26.22
CA ARG A 48 45.58 33.02 -25.88
C ARG A 48 45.93 31.76 -25.10
N LYS A 49 46.72 30.92 -25.76
CA LYS A 49 47.43 29.73 -25.29
C LYS A 49 48.18 29.99 -23.98
N MET A 50 48.10 29.05 -23.04
CA MET A 50 49.24 28.66 -22.21
C MET A 50 49.27 27.13 -22.04
N ASN A 51 50.48 26.62 -22.23
CA ASN A 51 50.87 25.21 -22.34
C ASN A 51 50.82 24.45 -21.02
N GLU A 52 50.69 23.13 -21.18
CA GLU A 52 51.15 22.09 -20.27
C GLU A 52 52.61 22.28 -19.85
N HIS A 53 52.87 22.26 -18.54
CA HIS A 53 53.90 21.43 -17.87
C HIS A 53 53.98 21.80 -16.39
N ASN A 54 53.35 20.98 -15.54
CA ASN A 54 53.95 20.48 -14.30
C ASN A 54 52.97 19.53 -13.60
N ARG A 55 53.25 18.23 -13.73
CA ARG A 55 52.61 17.14 -13.01
C ARG A 55 53.30 17.03 -11.66
N VAL A 56 52.87 17.85 -10.71
CA VAL A 56 53.18 17.69 -9.29
C VAL A 56 51.90 17.26 -8.59
N SER A 57 51.96 16.14 -7.89
CA SER A 57 50.92 15.59 -7.02
C SER A 57 50.25 16.67 -6.16
N GLY A 58 49.02 17.03 -6.55
CA GLY A 58 48.18 17.98 -5.83
C GLY A 58 47.64 17.37 -4.55
N GLY A 59 48.28 17.69 -3.42
CA GLY A 59 47.58 17.72 -2.15
C GLY A 59 46.60 18.90 -2.15
N ASP A 60 45.36 18.64 -1.74
CA ASP A 60 44.26 19.61 -1.59
C ASP A 60 44.71 20.84 -0.78
N LYS A 61 45.20 21.88 -1.47
CA LYS A 61 45.49 23.19 -0.89
C LYS A 61 44.23 24.04 -0.63
N ASP A 62 43.04 23.55 -0.99
CA ASP A 62 41.78 24.30 -0.90
C ASP A 62 41.12 24.23 0.49
N THR A 63 41.71 23.50 1.44
CA THR A 63 41.10 23.23 2.77
C THR A 63 41.40 24.30 3.83
N GLN A 64 42.38 25.18 3.62
CA GLN A 64 42.81 26.11 4.68
C GLN A 64 41.96 27.39 4.81
N ASP A 65 41.32 27.87 3.75
CA ASP A 65 40.57 29.15 3.80
C ASP A 65 39.07 29.02 4.07
N THR A 66 38.53 27.80 4.18
CA THR A 66 37.10 27.62 4.48
C THR A 66 36.83 27.93 5.97
N PRO A 67 35.94 28.90 6.30
CA PRO A 67 35.58 29.21 7.67
C PRO A 67 35.17 27.97 8.48
N SER A 68 35.56 27.91 9.75
CA SER A 68 35.34 26.74 10.61
C SER A 68 33.86 26.39 10.80
N CYS A 69 32.94 27.32 10.57
CA CYS A 69 31.50 27.10 10.60
C CYS A 69 30.95 26.37 9.36
N PHE A 70 31.75 26.15 8.32
CA PHE A 70 31.37 25.36 7.15
C PHE A 70 32.02 23.98 7.13
N ARG A 71 32.73 23.60 8.20
CA ARG A 71 33.37 22.30 8.34
C ARG A 71 32.84 21.57 9.57
N ALA A 72 32.46 20.31 9.38
CA ALA A 72 32.16 19.40 10.47
C ALA A 72 33.42 19.17 11.31
N ARG A 73 33.30 19.25 12.64
CA ARG A 73 34.37 18.84 13.56
C ARG A 73 34.53 17.33 13.51
N GLU A 74 35.78 16.87 13.49
CA GLU A 74 36.09 15.48 13.79
C GLU A 74 35.93 15.28 15.29
N SER A 75 34.77 14.76 15.69
CA SER A 75 34.58 14.33 17.07
C SER A 75 35.09 12.90 17.23
N ASN A 76 36.03 12.69 18.16
CA ASN A 76 36.44 11.36 18.61
C ASN A 76 35.41 10.76 19.58
N MET A 77 34.14 11.06 19.36
CA MET A 77 33.09 10.67 20.29
C MET A 77 32.67 9.22 20.02
N THR A 78 32.90 8.37 21.02
CA THR A 78 32.31 7.03 21.09
C THR A 78 31.03 7.16 21.91
N ILE A 79 29.89 7.15 21.23
CA ILE A 79 28.58 7.25 21.87
C ILE A 79 27.98 5.85 21.89
N SER A 80 27.73 5.29 23.07
CA SER A 80 26.82 4.15 23.15
C SER A 80 25.42 4.65 22.76
N LEU A 81 24.96 4.29 21.55
CA LEU A 81 23.67 4.72 20.99
C LEU A 81 22.50 4.45 21.94
N LEU A 82 22.60 3.45 22.82
CA LEU A 82 21.57 3.07 23.77
C LEU A 82 21.44 4.03 24.95
N ASP A 83 22.50 4.77 25.27
CA ASP A 83 22.52 5.66 26.43
C ASP A 83 22.06 7.08 26.08
N SER A 84 21.88 7.40 24.78
CA SER A 84 21.76 8.78 24.31
C SER A 84 20.58 9.09 23.37
N LEU A 85 19.49 8.32 23.48
CA LEU A 85 18.26 8.57 22.74
C LEU A 85 17.35 9.61 23.43
N PRO A 86 16.63 10.45 22.66
CA PRO A 86 16.55 10.44 21.19
C PRO A 86 17.72 11.17 20.50
N LEU A 87 18.01 10.81 19.25
CA LEU A 87 18.89 11.58 18.37
C LEU A 87 18.08 12.68 17.66
N ILE A 88 18.53 13.94 17.75
CA ILE A 88 17.81 15.10 17.22
C ILE A 88 18.68 15.85 16.21
N ASN A 89 18.23 15.93 14.95
CA ASN A 89 18.95 16.65 13.91
C ASN A 89 18.67 18.16 13.95
N LEU A 90 19.71 18.95 14.18
CA LEU A 90 19.70 20.42 14.18
C LEU A 90 20.10 21.02 12.82
N GLY A 91 20.35 20.20 11.81
CA GLY A 91 20.63 20.63 10.45
C GLY A 91 19.44 21.29 9.73
N PHE A 92 19.73 22.05 8.68
CA PHE A 92 18.72 22.67 7.82
C PHE A 92 18.08 21.64 6.88
N PRO A 93 16.86 21.92 6.36
CA PRO A 93 16.30 21.13 5.27
C PRO A 93 17.26 21.09 4.08
N LYS A 94 17.21 20.00 3.30
CA LYS A 94 18.11 19.74 2.16
C LYS A 94 19.59 19.59 2.54
N MET A 95 19.93 19.38 3.81
CA MET A 95 21.27 18.97 4.27
C MET A 95 21.38 17.45 4.55
N GLY A 96 20.67 16.62 3.77
CA GLY A 96 20.75 15.16 3.89
C GLY A 96 19.81 14.54 4.92
N THR A 97 18.80 15.28 5.39
CA THR A 97 17.78 14.81 6.34
C THR A 97 17.12 13.49 5.92
N SER A 98 16.83 13.31 4.62
CA SER A 98 16.28 12.05 4.08
C SER A 98 17.27 10.89 4.11
N SER A 99 18.57 11.14 3.89
CA SER A 99 19.63 10.11 3.99
C SER A 99 19.81 9.67 5.44
N ILE A 100 19.78 10.61 6.38
CA ILE A 100 19.83 10.35 7.83
C ILE A 100 18.64 9.50 8.26
N HIS A 101 17.43 9.88 7.85
CA HIS A 101 16.22 9.09 8.09
C HIS A 101 16.38 7.65 7.60
N SER A 102 16.83 7.50 6.36
CA SER A 102 17.00 6.21 5.70
C SER A 102 18.07 5.35 6.36
N PHE A 103 19.18 5.96 6.78
CA PHE A 103 20.28 5.28 7.48
C PHE A 103 19.80 4.65 8.78
N PHE A 104 19.20 5.45 9.66
CA PHE A 104 18.75 4.97 10.96
C PHE A 104 17.54 4.02 10.86
N GLY A 105 16.65 4.26 9.89
CA GLY A 105 15.57 3.32 9.57
C GLY A 105 16.12 1.98 9.07
N CYS A 106 17.07 1.99 8.14
CA CYS A 106 17.75 0.77 7.67
C CYS A 106 18.41 -0.02 8.80
N ALA A 107 18.96 0.69 9.78
CA ALA A 107 19.59 0.11 10.96
C ALA A 107 18.59 -0.42 12.01
N GLY A 108 17.28 -0.23 11.80
CA GLY A 108 16.21 -0.76 12.66
C GLY A 108 15.69 0.22 13.71
N LEU A 109 16.17 1.46 13.74
CA LEU A 109 15.67 2.49 14.66
C LEU A 109 14.35 3.09 14.15
N ARG A 110 13.53 3.58 15.08
CA ARG A 110 12.41 4.47 14.73
C ARG A 110 12.99 5.82 14.35
N SER A 111 13.16 6.05 13.07
CA SER A 111 13.46 7.38 12.55
C SER A 111 12.20 8.02 12.02
N VAL A 112 12.02 9.31 12.28
CA VAL A 112 10.99 10.15 11.64
C VAL A 112 11.67 11.24 10.83
N HIS A 113 11.09 11.58 9.68
CA HIS A 113 11.49 12.71 8.84
C HIS A 113 10.60 13.91 9.17
N TYR A 114 10.14 14.72 8.21
CA TYR A 114 9.29 15.89 8.50
C TYR A 114 7.90 15.53 9.07
N ARG A 115 7.49 14.27 8.98
CA ARG A 115 6.25 13.73 9.57
C ARG A 115 6.58 12.87 10.78
N CYS A 116 6.17 13.36 11.95
CA CYS A 116 6.32 12.61 13.19
C CYS A 116 5.26 11.50 13.29
N ASN A 117 4.05 11.74 12.76
CA ASN A 117 2.95 10.78 12.71
C ASN A 117 2.32 10.76 11.30
N LYS A 118 1.36 9.85 11.05
CA LYS A 118 0.64 9.75 9.75
C LYS A 118 -0.04 11.06 9.34
N ASP A 119 -0.61 11.75 10.32
CA ASP A 119 -1.54 12.86 10.10
C ASP A 119 -0.95 14.23 10.51
N GLN A 120 0.28 14.26 11.04
CA GLN A 120 0.84 15.46 11.67
C GLN A 120 2.34 15.62 11.33
N SER A 121 2.73 16.84 10.96
CA SER A 121 4.14 17.20 10.78
C SER A 121 4.86 17.31 12.13
N CYS A 122 6.18 17.13 12.13
CA CYS A 122 6.97 17.37 13.34
C CYS A 122 6.89 18.84 13.78
N ALA A 123 6.78 19.77 12.83
CA ALA A 123 6.58 21.19 13.09
C ALA A 123 5.28 21.46 13.86
N GLU A 124 4.18 20.80 13.50
CA GLU A 124 2.88 20.93 14.19
C GLU A 124 2.93 20.40 15.62
N CYS A 125 3.41 19.17 15.83
CA CYS A 125 3.43 18.59 17.18
C CYS A 125 4.39 19.33 18.12
N VAL A 126 5.49 19.88 17.61
CA VAL A 126 6.38 20.71 18.43
C VAL A 126 5.70 22.01 18.82
N ARG A 127 5.03 22.67 17.87
CA ARG A 127 4.27 23.90 18.18
C ARG A 127 3.22 23.63 19.25
N GLU A 128 2.49 22.52 19.15
CA GLU A 128 1.48 22.12 20.13
C GLU A 128 2.07 21.80 21.51
N SER A 129 3.30 21.29 21.57
CA SER A 129 3.98 21.02 22.84
C SER A 129 4.41 22.34 23.48
N VAL A 130 5.08 23.20 22.70
CA VAL A 130 5.57 24.51 23.16
C VAL A 130 4.42 25.43 23.56
N SER A 131 3.31 25.46 22.80
CA SER A 131 2.14 26.26 23.14
C SER A 131 1.45 25.80 24.42
N ALA A 132 1.63 24.53 24.81
CA ALA A 132 1.16 23.98 26.07
C ALA A 132 2.17 24.13 27.22
N GLY A 133 3.30 24.81 27.01
CA GLY A 133 4.37 24.92 27.99
C GLY A 133 5.11 23.60 28.27
N GLU A 134 5.03 22.63 27.34
CA GLU A 134 5.66 21.32 27.46
C GLU A 134 7.00 21.24 26.70
N PRO A 135 7.87 20.27 27.03
CA PRO A 135 9.07 19.98 26.25
C PRO A 135 8.79 19.82 24.75
N PRO A 136 9.61 20.38 23.85
CA PRO A 136 9.28 20.49 22.41
C PRO A 136 8.79 19.20 21.72
N LEU A 137 9.33 18.02 22.01
CA LEU A 137 8.93 16.76 21.37
C LEU A 137 7.85 15.96 22.13
N LYS A 138 7.27 16.51 23.21
CA LYS A 138 6.36 15.78 24.12
C LYS A 138 5.15 15.19 23.40
N LYS A 139 4.54 15.94 22.48
CA LYS A 139 3.37 15.50 21.69
C LYS A 139 3.71 14.85 20.35
N CYS A 140 4.99 14.76 20.00
CA CYS A 140 5.45 14.27 18.69
C CYS A 140 5.48 12.74 18.55
N GLY A 141 4.95 12.01 19.53
CA GLY A 141 5.13 10.56 19.61
C GLY A 141 6.57 10.18 19.96
N ARG A 142 6.81 8.89 20.23
CA ARG A 142 8.14 8.38 20.61
C ARG A 142 8.92 7.94 19.37
N SER A 143 9.95 8.71 19.02
CA SER A 143 10.94 8.34 18.00
C SER A 143 12.31 8.12 18.64
N ASP A 144 13.14 7.28 18.03
CA ASP A 144 14.54 7.14 18.42
C ASP A 144 15.38 8.21 17.71
N VAL A 145 14.97 8.62 16.50
CA VAL A 145 15.65 9.63 15.69
C VAL A 145 14.65 10.62 15.09
N TYR A 146 14.87 11.92 15.32
CA TYR A 146 14.16 13.02 14.68
C TYR A 146 15.06 13.65 13.63
N SER A 147 14.95 13.17 12.38
CA SER A 147 15.87 13.54 11.29
C SER A 147 15.52 14.85 10.57
N GLN A 148 14.28 15.34 10.70
CA GLN A 148 13.84 16.65 10.24
C GLN A 148 12.66 17.13 11.10
N LEU A 149 12.73 18.34 11.66
CA LEU A 149 11.65 18.89 12.49
C LEU A 149 10.84 19.98 11.78
N ASP A 150 11.37 20.55 10.69
CA ASP A 150 10.72 21.64 9.96
C ASP A 150 9.53 21.19 9.12
N GLY A 151 8.63 22.14 8.88
CA GLY A 151 7.44 21.96 8.08
C GLY A 151 6.51 23.16 8.16
N LYS A 152 5.41 23.08 7.40
CA LYS A 152 4.41 24.15 7.35
C LYS A 152 3.70 24.30 8.70
N SER A 153 3.42 25.53 9.10
CA SER A 153 2.54 25.82 10.22
C SER A 153 1.10 26.05 9.74
N GLU A 154 0.15 25.23 10.16
CA GLU A 154 -1.27 25.58 10.12
C GLU A 154 -1.61 26.62 11.23
N PRO A 155 -2.61 27.50 11.02
CA PRO A 155 -3.52 27.54 9.89
C PRO A 155 -2.98 28.32 8.68
N LEU A 156 -3.39 27.89 7.47
CA LEU A 156 -3.32 28.50 6.13
C LEU A 156 -3.70 30.00 6.04
N SER A 157 -3.18 30.86 6.90
CA SER A 157 -3.14 32.31 6.63
C SER A 157 -2.28 32.55 5.39
N ALA A 158 -2.60 33.60 4.62
CA ALA A 158 -2.27 33.79 3.21
C ALA A 158 -0.77 33.78 2.80
N PHE A 159 0.15 33.47 3.72
CA PHE A 159 1.58 33.35 3.46
C PHE A 159 2.12 32.04 4.04
N PRO A 160 2.98 31.31 3.29
CA PRO A 160 3.56 30.06 3.76
C PRO A 160 4.53 30.34 4.91
N ASN A 161 4.05 30.26 6.15
CA ASN A 161 4.90 30.29 7.33
C ASN A 161 5.51 28.90 7.51
N GLU A 162 6.76 28.75 7.09
CA GLU A 162 7.57 27.60 7.46
C GLU A 162 8.01 27.77 8.92
N TYR A 163 7.93 26.69 9.69
CA TYR A 163 8.34 26.67 11.08
C TYR A 163 9.51 25.70 11.26
N PHE A 164 10.55 26.16 11.94
CA PHE A 164 11.81 25.44 12.12
C PHE A 164 12.09 25.21 13.61
N PRO A 165 11.43 24.22 14.25
CA PRO A 165 11.61 23.99 15.67
C PRO A 165 13.07 23.76 16.09
N GLN A 166 13.87 23.14 15.21
CA GLN A 166 15.29 22.90 15.45
C GLN A 166 16.14 24.19 15.50
N ILE A 167 15.60 25.32 15.05
CA ILE A 167 16.21 26.65 15.11
C ILE A 167 15.55 27.49 16.22
N GLU A 168 14.22 27.53 16.25
CA GLU A 168 13.45 28.38 17.17
C GLU A 168 13.50 27.89 18.62
N HIS A 169 13.57 26.58 18.84
CA HIS A 169 13.51 25.97 20.17
C HIS A 169 14.75 25.17 20.53
N MET A 170 15.90 25.53 19.95
CA MET A 170 17.15 24.81 20.17
C MET A 170 17.56 24.75 21.65
N GLU A 171 17.50 25.86 22.38
CA GLU A 171 17.83 25.89 23.81
C GLU A 171 16.89 25.00 24.62
N SER A 172 15.58 25.02 24.33
CA SER A 172 14.60 24.14 24.98
C SER A 172 14.84 22.67 24.61
N LEU A 173 15.20 22.35 23.36
CA LEU A 173 15.55 20.99 22.96
C LEU A 173 16.77 20.48 23.74
N VAL A 174 17.80 21.30 23.92
CA VAL A 174 19.02 20.93 24.66
C VAL A 174 18.76 20.78 26.15
N ARG A 175 17.99 21.70 26.74
CA ARG A 175 17.63 21.72 28.16
C ARG A 175 16.69 20.57 28.54
N ASP A 176 15.61 20.39 27.78
CA ASP A 176 14.50 19.50 28.17
C ASP A 176 14.75 18.03 27.80
N TYR A 177 15.76 17.76 26.96
CA TYR A 177 16.18 16.40 26.60
C TYR A 177 17.66 16.19 26.96
N PRO A 178 18.04 16.16 28.26
CA PRO A 178 19.44 16.13 28.69
C PRO A 178 20.23 14.89 28.21
N ASN A 179 19.54 13.81 27.87
CA ASN A 179 20.15 12.57 27.37
C ASN A 179 20.21 12.50 25.83
N ALA A 180 19.65 13.47 25.11
CA ALA A 180 19.64 13.42 23.65
C ALA A 180 21.04 13.67 23.06
N THR A 181 21.40 12.91 22.02
CA THR A 181 22.47 13.28 21.09
C THR A 181 21.92 14.22 20.01
N PHE A 182 22.63 15.30 19.74
CA PHE A 182 22.33 16.21 18.65
C PHE A 182 23.21 15.93 17.44
N LEU A 183 22.60 15.92 16.28
CA LEU A 183 23.28 15.78 15.00
C LEU A 183 23.28 17.12 14.28
N LEU A 184 24.43 17.54 13.75
CA LEU A 184 24.56 18.71 12.90
C LEU A 184 25.19 18.30 11.57
N THR A 185 24.49 18.60 10.48
CA THR A 185 24.86 18.16 9.13
C THR A 185 25.47 19.28 8.31
N PHE A 186 26.54 18.95 7.62
CA PHE A 186 27.28 19.83 6.73
C PHE A 186 27.20 19.29 5.30
N ARG A 187 27.31 20.21 4.34
CA ARG A 187 27.52 19.96 2.92
C ARG A 187 28.07 21.22 2.29
N SER A 188 28.57 21.16 1.06
CA SER A 188 28.96 22.37 0.32
C SER A 188 27.82 23.39 0.27
N MET A 189 28.09 24.62 0.71
CA MET A 189 27.08 25.68 0.80
C MET A 189 26.56 26.11 -0.57
N SER A 190 27.38 26.06 -1.62
CA SER A 190 26.94 26.30 -2.98
C SER A 190 25.95 25.23 -3.43
N LYS A 191 26.25 23.95 -3.16
CA LYS A 191 25.34 22.83 -3.47
C LYS A 191 24.07 22.86 -2.63
N TRP A 192 24.13 23.30 -1.37
CA TRP A 192 22.94 23.49 -0.54
C TRP A 192 22.05 24.63 -1.08
N TYR A 193 22.63 25.80 -1.34
CA TYR A 193 21.92 26.94 -1.92
C TYR A 193 21.27 26.58 -3.26
N HIS A 194 22.00 25.86 -4.10
CA HIS A 194 21.47 25.33 -5.36
C HIS A 194 20.30 24.35 -5.12
N SER A 195 20.35 23.54 -4.07
CA SER A 195 19.26 22.61 -3.73
C SER A 195 17.98 23.34 -3.30
N ILE A 196 18.08 24.36 -2.46
CA ILE A 196 16.91 25.09 -1.94
C ILE A 196 16.28 26.02 -2.99
N THR A 197 17.06 26.53 -3.95
CA THR A 197 16.55 27.37 -5.05
C THR A 197 15.85 26.56 -6.14
N ASN A 198 16.15 25.26 -6.25
CA ASN A 198 15.55 24.38 -7.25
C ASN A 198 14.42 23.48 -6.72
N TRP A 199 14.22 23.42 -5.40
CA TRP A 199 13.19 22.57 -4.77
C TRP A 199 11.92 23.35 -4.39
N PRO A 200 10.70 22.81 -4.61
CA PRO A 200 10.41 21.53 -5.24
C PRO A 200 10.61 21.60 -6.77
N PRO A 201 10.81 20.45 -7.46
CA PRO A 201 11.04 20.42 -8.91
C PRO A 201 9.84 20.91 -9.74
N VAL A 202 8.65 20.99 -9.12
CA VAL A 202 7.42 21.49 -9.74
C VAL A 202 7.55 22.99 -10.02
N LYS A 203 7.42 23.40 -11.29
CA LYS A 203 7.61 24.80 -11.73
C LYS A 203 6.63 25.79 -11.07
N THR A 204 5.42 25.35 -10.76
CA THR A 204 4.35 26.19 -10.17
C THR A 204 4.42 26.31 -8.66
N ALA A 205 5.24 25.49 -7.99
CA ALA A 205 5.33 25.48 -6.54
C ALA A 205 6.42 26.44 -6.05
N THR A 206 6.12 27.14 -4.96
CA THR A 206 7.04 28.10 -4.32
C THR A 206 8.33 27.41 -3.90
N LYS A 207 9.46 27.93 -4.40
CA LYS A 207 10.79 27.40 -4.09
C LYS A 207 11.12 27.53 -2.60
N LEU A 208 11.99 26.64 -2.09
CA LEU A 208 12.35 26.61 -0.67
C LEU A 208 13.11 27.87 -0.25
N ASP A 209 14.00 28.39 -1.10
CA ASP A 209 14.65 29.68 -0.84
C ASP A 209 13.60 30.79 -0.63
N PHE A 210 12.57 30.87 -1.47
CA PHE A 210 11.53 31.89 -1.33
C PHE A 210 10.77 31.72 -0.02
N ARG A 211 10.37 30.49 0.33
CA ARG A 211 9.68 30.21 1.61
C ARG A 211 10.53 30.60 2.82
N LEU A 212 11.83 30.32 2.79
CA LEU A 212 12.77 30.73 3.84
C LEU A 212 12.86 32.25 3.95
N ARG A 213 12.96 32.96 2.83
CA ARG A 213 13.03 34.43 2.80
C ARG A 213 11.74 35.12 3.25
N SER A 214 10.60 34.43 3.14
CA SER A 214 9.30 34.94 3.57
C SER A 214 8.98 34.62 5.03
N SER A 215 9.71 33.69 5.65
CA SER A 215 9.46 33.25 7.03
C SER A 215 10.24 34.11 8.04
N ASN A 216 9.67 34.32 9.22
CA ASN A 216 10.36 34.98 10.32
C ASN A 216 11.11 33.94 11.16
N ILE A 217 12.38 33.69 10.79
CA ILE A 217 13.22 32.66 11.42
C ILE A 217 14.28 33.36 12.28
N THR A 218 14.62 32.79 13.43
CA THR A 218 15.68 33.32 14.31
C THR A 218 16.99 33.52 13.51
N ASN A 219 17.53 34.74 13.57
CA ASN A 219 18.69 35.23 12.80
C ASN A 219 18.54 35.26 11.26
N PHE A 220 17.30 35.12 10.75
CA PHE A 220 16.97 35.23 9.33
C PHE A 220 15.57 35.85 9.14
N PRO A 221 15.41 37.15 9.46
CA PRO A 221 14.12 37.83 9.35
C PRO A 221 13.65 37.94 7.88
N PRO A 222 12.35 38.17 7.66
CA PRO A 222 11.80 38.27 6.31
C PRO A 222 12.53 39.31 5.44
N GLY A 223 12.82 38.95 4.19
CA GLY A 223 13.51 39.82 3.22
C GLY A 223 15.04 39.74 3.21
N ARG A 224 15.65 38.98 4.12
CA ARG A 224 17.04 38.48 4.00
C ARG A 224 17.13 37.34 2.97
N GLY A 225 18.33 36.83 2.69
CA GLY A 225 18.56 35.70 1.80
C GLY A 225 18.64 36.04 0.32
N ARG A 226 18.93 37.29 -0.05
CA ARG A 226 18.85 37.75 -1.45
C ARG A 226 19.86 37.08 -2.38
N ASN A 227 20.89 36.47 -1.82
CA ASN A 227 21.97 35.80 -2.52
C ASN A 227 22.53 34.66 -1.65
N GLN A 228 23.42 33.86 -2.25
CA GLN A 228 24.07 32.75 -1.57
C GLN A 228 24.85 33.19 -0.31
N GLN A 229 25.49 34.36 -0.33
CA GLN A 229 26.32 34.84 0.79
C GLN A 229 25.47 35.08 2.05
N GLU A 230 24.26 35.63 1.92
CA GLU A 230 23.37 35.83 3.07
C GLU A 230 22.91 34.50 3.68
N PHE A 231 22.62 33.50 2.85
CA PHE A 231 22.33 32.13 3.31
C PHE A 231 23.55 31.46 3.97
N MET A 232 24.75 31.71 3.46
CA MET A 232 26.01 31.24 4.05
C MET A 232 26.26 31.86 5.43
N ASN A 233 26.07 33.17 5.56
CA ASN A 233 26.21 33.87 6.83
C ASN A 233 25.20 33.32 7.86
N TRP A 234 23.95 33.12 7.45
CA TRP A 234 22.92 32.56 8.32
C TRP A 234 23.25 31.14 8.79
N PHE A 235 23.68 30.25 7.89
CA PHE A 235 24.13 28.91 8.28
C PHE A 235 25.33 28.98 9.23
N CYS A 236 26.30 29.84 8.95
CA CYS A 236 27.48 30.01 9.81
C CYS A 236 27.11 30.45 11.23
N ASP A 237 26.17 31.39 11.35
CA ASP A 237 25.69 31.86 12.65
C ASP A 237 24.85 30.79 13.38
N HIS A 238 24.07 29.99 12.64
CA HIS A 238 23.40 28.81 13.20
C HIS A 238 24.41 27.80 13.76
N VAL A 239 25.47 27.46 13.01
CA VAL A 239 26.52 26.54 13.47
C VAL A 239 27.23 27.07 14.71
N LYS A 240 27.55 28.36 14.78
CA LYS A 240 28.12 28.98 15.99
C LYS A 240 27.18 28.87 17.18
N ARG A 241 25.87 29.12 16.98
CA ARG A 241 24.86 29.01 18.03
C ARG A 241 24.71 27.56 18.50
N VAL A 242 24.61 26.59 17.59
CA VAL A 242 24.57 25.15 17.93
C VAL A 242 25.78 24.76 18.78
N ARG A 243 26.99 25.13 18.36
CA ARG A 243 28.24 24.85 19.09
C ARG A 243 28.36 25.58 20.44
N GLY A 244 27.63 26.68 20.62
CA GLY A 244 27.58 27.42 21.88
C GLY A 244 26.52 26.92 22.86
N VAL A 245 25.45 26.31 22.36
CA VAL A 245 24.32 25.82 23.18
C VAL A 245 24.45 24.34 23.49
N VAL A 246 24.87 23.51 22.53
CA VAL A 246 24.98 22.06 22.69
C VAL A 246 26.35 21.70 23.29
N PRO A 247 26.40 20.96 24.40
CA PRO A 247 27.67 20.46 24.94
C PRO A 247 28.43 19.62 23.89
N PRO A 248 29.76 19.75 23.77
CA PRO A 248 30.56 19.03 22.76
C PRO A 248 30.38 17.50 22.81
N GLU A 249 30.22 16.93 24.00
CA GLU A 249 29.93 15.52 24.27
C GLU A 249 28.48 15.12 23.99
N ARG A 250 27.70 16.00 23.37
CA ARG A 250 26.34 15.68 22.89
C ARG A 250 26.13 16.11 21.46
N LEU A 251 27.15 16.67 20.81
CA LEU A 251 27.08 17.18 19.45
C LEU A 251 27.91 16.30 18.50
N PHE A 252 27.22 15.62 17.60
CA PHE A 252 27.84 14.86 16.51
C PHE A 252 27.72 15.63 15.20
N GLU A 253 28.85 15.92 14.55
CA GLU A 253 28.91 16.68 13.31
C GLU A 253 29.32 15.79 12.14
N ILE A 254 28.53 15.78 11.05
CA ILE A 254 28.81 15.00 9.84
C ILE A 254 28.78 15.86 8.59
N ASP A 255 29.69 15.60 7.65
CA ASP A 255 29.59 16.10 6.28
C ASP A 255 28.92 15.05 5.42
N ILE A 256 27.69 15.30 4.97
CA ILE A 256 26.93 14.31 4.20
C ILE A 256 27.51 14.04 2.79
N GLU A 257 28.44 14.87 2.33
CA GLU A 257 29.13 14.70 1.04
C GLU A 257 30.44 13.89 1.19
N SER A 258 30.91 13.67 2.43
CA SER A 258 32.10 12.84 2.68
C SER A 258 31.83 11.36 2.39
N LYS A 259 32.79 10.71 1.72
CA LYS A 259 32.78 9.26 1.47
C LYS A 259 32.86 8.44 2.77
N SER A 260 33.42 9.01 3.85
CA SER A 260 33.57 8.33 5.13
C SER A 260 32.32 8.42 6.02
N THR A 261 31.27 9.13 5.62
CA THR A 261 30.11 9.40 6.49
C THR A 261 29.36 8.16 6.91
N GLY A 262 29.19 7.18 6.02
CA GLY A 262 28.58 5.90 6.39
C GLY A 262 29.40 5.14 7.43
N THR A 263 30.72 5.12 7.26
CA THR A 263 31.67 4.51 8.21
C THR A 263 31.60 5.23 9.55
N ARG A 264 31.71 6.56 9.57
CA ARG A 264 31.64 7.37 10.80
C ARG A 264 30.33 7.20 11.55
N LEU A 265 29.19 7.21 10.86
CA LEU A 265 27.90 6.96 11.49
C LEU A 265 27.83 5.54 12.06
N GLY A 266 28.35 4.55 11.32
CA GLY A 266 28.40 3.17 11.80
C GLY A 266 29.39 2.97 12.96
N ASP A 267 30.50 3.72 13.01
CA ASP A 267 31.49 3.68 14.09
C ASP A 267 30.88 4.26 15.36
N THR A 268 30.36 5.49 15.25
CA THR A 268 29.89 6.27 16.40
C THR A 268 28.65 5.66 17.02
N PHE A 269 27.72 5.13 16.23
CA PHE A 269 26.45 4.58 16.74
C PHE A 269 26.41 3.05 16.75
N ASP A 270 27.52 2.41 16.38
CA ASP A 270 27.65 0.95 16.31
C ASP A 270 26.59 0.28 15.40
N LEU A 271 26.39 0.89 14.22
CA LEU A 271 25.42 0.48 13.21
C LEU A 271 26.12 -0.02 11.93
N ASP A 272 25.42 -0.79 11.11
CA ASP A 272 25.95 -1.23 9.81
C ASP A 272 26.20 -0.04 8.87
N PRO A 273 27.47 0.26 8.49
CA PRO A 273 27.78 1.38 7.60
C PRO A 273 27.15 1.22 6.21
N LYS A 274 26.79 -0.01 5.78
CA LYS A 274 26.09 -0.27 4.50
C LYS A 274 24.68 0.29 4.46
N CYS A 275 24.13 0.70 5.61
CA CYS A 275 22.86 1.41 5.65
C CYS A 275 22.95 2.84 5.10
N TRP A 276 24.15 3.40 4.95
CA TRP A 276 24.31 4.75 4.41
C TRP A 276 24.14 4.75 2.89
N SER A 277 23.21 5.57 2.41
CA SER A 277 23.01 5.82 0.99
C SER A 277 22.45 7.21 0.78
N GLN A 278 22.71 7.79 -0.39
CA GLN A 278 22.09 9.05 -0.77
C GLN A 278 20.60 8.81 -1.06
N ALA A 279 19.73 9.58 -0.41
CA ALA A 279 18.29 9.59 -0.64
C ALA A 279 17.83 11.00 -1.07
N ASN A 280 16.71 11.08 -1.80
CA ASN A 280 16.11 12.34 -2.25
C ASN A 280 17.04 13.18 -3.16
N VAL A 281 17.76 12.50 -4.05
CA VAL A 281 18.60 13.11 -5.09
C VAL A 281 17.70 13.73 -6.16
N ASN A 282 17.99 14.99 -6.53
CA ASN A 282 17.26 15.65 -7.62
C ASN A 282 17.92 15.27 -8.96
N PHE A 283 17.32 14.32 -9.67
CA PHE A 283 17.83 13.83 -10.96
C PHE A 283 17.93 14.91 -12.05
N ASN A 284 17.18 16.01 -11.94
CA ASN A 284 17.21 17.09 -12.92
C ASN A 284 18.42 18.04 -12.74
N VAL A 285 19.18 17.87 -11.66
CA VAL A 285 20.23 18.81 -11.24
C VAL A 285 21.62 18.18 -11.28
N HIS A 286 21.72 16.87 -11.16
CA HIS A 286 23.00 16.16 -11.18
C HIS A 286 23.25 15.56 -12.56
N ASN A 287 24.46 15.76 -13.08
CA ASN A 287 24.84 15.28 -14.40
C ASN A 287 24.86 13.73 -14.40
N SER A 288 24.45 13.10 -15.50
CA SER A 288 24.25 11.64 -15.58
C SER A 288 25.51 10.82 -15.23
N SER A 289 26.70 11.39 -15.47
CA SER A 289 27.99 10.79 -15.15
C SER A 289 28.32 10.73 -13.64
N GLU A 290 27.85 11.68 -12.85
CA GLU A 290 28.01 11.64 -11.38
C GLU A 290 27.05 10.63 -10.75
N LEU A 291 25.87 10.44 -11.35
CA LEU A 291 24.87 9.50 -10.86
C LEU A 291 25.24 8.04 -11.07
N ALA A 292 25.92 7.73 -12.18
CA ALA A 292 26.35 6.36 -12.52
C ALA A 292 27.25 5.72 -11.46
N ASN A 293 27.95 6.54 -10.66
CA ASN A 293 28.80 6.09 -9.56
C ASN A 293 28.13 6.15 -8.17
N SER A 294 26.88 6.63 -8.09
CA SER A 294 26.14 6.77 -6.82
C SER A 294 25.13 5.63 -6.65
N THR A 295 25.17 4.91 -5.53
CA THR A 295 24.12 3.96 -5.12
C THR A 295 22.90 4.72 -4.60
N ALA A 296 22.26 5.51 -5.47
CA ALA A 296 21.02 6.20 -5.14
C ALA A 296 19.91 5.15 -4.98
N LYS A 297 19.36 5.04 -3.76
CA LYS A 297 18.17 4.22 -3.50
C LYS A 297 16.94 5.10 -3.70
N GLY A 298 15.87 4.54 -4.28
CA GLY A 298 14.57 5.21 -4.38
C GLY A 298 14.07 5.72 -3.03
N SER A 299 13.16 6.69 -3.04
CA SER A 299 12.58 7.30 -1.84
C SER A 299 12.09 6.23 -0.85
N VAL A 300 12.69 6.23 0.34
CA VAL A 300 12.26 5.36 1.45
C VAL A 300 10.93 5.89 1.99
N PRO A 301 9.95 5.02 2.37
CA PRO A 301 8.69 5.47 2.96
C PRO A 301 8.93 6.38 4.17
N TRP A 302 8.23 7.52 4.22
CA TRP A 302 8.39 8.57 5.25
C TRP A 302 8.08 8.14 6.68
N LEU A 303 7.49 6.95 6.86
CA LEU A 303 7.22 6.32 8.15
C LEU A 303 7.86 4.94 8.16
N TYR A 304 8.98 4.80 8.87
CA TYR A 304 9.62 3.51 9.05
C TYR A 304 8.99 2.75 10.23
N LYS A 305 8.44 1.56 9.96
CA LYS A 305 8.06 0.62 11.04
C LYS A 305 9.34 -0.04 11.56
N SER A 306 9.62 0.11 12.85
CA SER A 306 10.80 -0.48 13.49
C SER A 306 10.88 -1.98 13.25
N SER A 307 12.08 -2.49 12.93
CA SER A 307 12.37 -3.92 13.07
C SER A 307 12.52 -4.29 14.55
N PHE A 308 12.32 -5.56 14.87
CA PHE A 308 12.60 -6.10 16.21
C PHE A 308 14.12 -6.24 16.47
N GLU A 309 14.93 -6.10 15.42
CA GLU A 309 16.40 -6.21 15.47
C GLU A 309 17.06 -4.92 15.01
N ILE A 310 18.08 -4.47 15.74
CA ILE A 310 18.99 -3.39 15.34
C ILE A 310 20.12 -4.02 14.53
N LYS A 311 20.38 -3.51 13.32
CA LYS A 311 21.53 -3.95 12.51
C LYS A 311 22.79 -3.29 13.02
N GLY A 312 23.39 -3.91 14.02
CA GLY A 312 24.68 -3.50 14.54
C GLY A 312 25.80 -3.85 13.57
N ARG A 313 26.92 -3.13 13.66
CA ARG A 313 28.13 -3.42 12.89
C ARG A 313 28.62 -4.85 13.07
N HIS A 314 28.53 -5.36 14.29
CA HIS A 314 28.96 -6.70 14.68
C HIS A 314 27.85 -7.76 14.58
N GLY A 315 26.78 -7.47 13.83
CA GLY A 315 25.63 -8.35 13.65
C GLY A 315 24.33 -7.79 14.24
N PRO A 316 23.20 -8.45 13.96
CA PRO A 316 21.90 -8.07 14.50
C PRO A 316 21.92 -8.17 16.03
N ARG A 317 21.33 -7.17 16.69
CA ARG A 317 21.11 -7.17 18.13
C ARG A 317 19.63 -7.11 18.41
N PRO A 318 19.13 -7.87 19.41
CA PRO A 318 17.78 -7.69 19.87
C PRO A 318 17.63 -6.26 20.34
N ARG A 319 16.51 -5.63 20.00
CA ARG A 319 16.15 -4.36 20.61
C ARG A 319 15.96 -4.63 22.10
N TYR A 320 16.81 -4.09 22.96
CA TYR A 320 16.65 -4.26 24.40
C TYR A 320 15.22 -3.84 24.77
N PRO A 321 14.47 -4.68 25.51
CA PRO A 321 13.19 -4.26 26.06
C PRO A 321 13.47 -2.99 26.86
N SER A 322 12.78 -1.92 26.51
CA SER A 322 12.82 -0.67 27.26
C SER A 322 12.72 -0.96 28.75
N LEU A 323 13.56 -0.29 29.55
CA LEU A 323 13.47 -0.22 31.02
C LEU A 323 12.00 -0.37 31.48
N PRO A 324 11.68 -1.32 32.37
CA PRO A 324 10.31 -1.56 32.78
C PRO A 324 9.77 -0.38 33.60
N PRO A 325 8.47 -0.05 33.52
CA PRO A 325 7.82 0.58 34.66
C PRO A 325 7.84 -0.41 35.86
N PHE A 326 8.04 0.14 37.06
CA PHE A 326 8.15 -0.45 38.41
C PHE A 326 7.21 -1.64 38.78
N PRO A 327 7.45 -2.38 39.90
CA PRO A 327 7.55 -3.84 39.89
C PRO A 327 6.34 -4.63 40.45
N ASN A 328 6.45 -5.94 40.22
CA ASN A 328 5.91 -7.09 40.97
C ASN A 328 4.43 -7.46 40.84
N VAL A 329 4.17 -8.51 40.05
CA VAL A 329 3.43 -9.69 40.54
C VAL A 329 4.13 -10.95 40.03
N LEU A 330 4.65 -11.74 40.98
CA LEU A 330 5.23 -13.07 40.79
C LEU A 330 4.11 -14.09 40.52
N ILE A 331 4.22 -14.89 39.45
CA ILE A 331 3.60 -16.22 39.37
C ILE A 331 4.63 -17.18 38.73
N PRO A 332 4.82 -18.41 39.27
CA PRO A 332 5.97 -19.25 38.94
C PRO A 332 5.80 -20.05 37.65
N HIS A 333 6.93 -20.27 36.98
CA HIS A 333 7.14 -21.21 35.90
C HIS A 333 6.81 -22.67 36.29
N ALA A 334 6.16 -23.38 35.38
CA ALA A 334 6.35 -24.82 35.21
C ALA A 334 6.75 -25.09 33.75
N ILE A 335 7.98 -25.57 33.59
CA ILE A 335 8.58 -26.04 32.34
C ILE A 335 8.18 -27.50 32.18
N ALA A 336 7.58 -27.85 31.04
CA ALA A 336 7.53 -29.23 30.57
C ALA A 336 7.98 -29.27 29.10
N SER A 337 9.09 -29.97 28.91
CA SER A 337 9.74 -30.33 27.66
C SER A 337 8.85 -31.18 26.75
N GLY A 338 8.64 -30.74 25.51
CA GLY A 338 8.08 -31.54 24.42
C GLY A 338 9.17 -32.03 23.46
N PRO A 339 9.09 -33.27 22.92
CA PRO A 339 10.19 -33.91 22.20
C PRO A 339 10.23 -33.58 20.70
N ASN A 340 11.41 -33.82 20.13
CA ASN A 340 11.79 -33.76 18.72
C ASN A 340 10.69 -34.23 17.75
N ILE A 341 10.28 -33.34 16.85
CA ILE A 341 9.52 -33.70 15.64
C ILE A 341 10.52 -34.16 14.58
N GLY A 342 10.54 -35.47 14.36
CA GLY A 342 11.26 -36.10 13.26
C GLY A 342 10.65 -35.75 11.91
N THR A 343 11.53 -35.60 10.92
CA THR A 343 11.23 -35.48 9.50
C THR A 343 10.61 -36.78 8.99
N GLY A 344 9.29 -36.82 8.89
CA GLY A 344 8.53 -37.90 8.29
C GLY A 344 7.29 -37.36 7.59
N ILE A 345 7.46 -36.78 6.41
CA ILE A 345 6.36 -36.47 5.50
C ILE A 345 6.76 -36.99 4.13
N GLU A 346 6.35 -38.22 3.82
CA GLU A 346 5.95 -38.63 2.48
C GLU A 346 5.16 -39.95 2.63
N GLN A 347 4.05 -40.07 1.90
CA GLN A 347 3.05 -41.14 1.94
C GLN A 347 1.88 -40.95 2.94
N GLY A 348 1.19 -39.81 2.81
CA GLY A 348 -0.21 -39.71 3.21
C GLY A 348 -1.10 -40.38 2.17
N ILE A 349 -1.76 -41.47 2.57
CA ILE A 349 -2.76 -42.21 1.80
C ILE A 349 -3.89 -41.25 1.39
N LYS A 350 -4.12 -41.07 0.08
CA LYS A 350 -5.31 -40.39 -0.47
C LYS A 350 -6.54 -41.24 -0.14
N GLN A 351 -7.19 -41.00 1.01
CA GLN A 351 -8.54 -41.55 1.19
C GLN A 351 -9.46 -40.90 0.14
N PRO A 352 -10.27 -41.68 -0.59
CA PRO A 352 -11.22 -41.14 -1.56
C PRO A 352 -12.23 -40.26 -0.83
N ILE A 353 -12.32 -39.01 -1.27
CA ILE A 353 -13.34 -38.06 -0.84
C ILE A 353 -14.70 -38.66 -1.23
N PRO A 354 -15.74 -38.59 -0.38
CA PRO A 354 -17.07 -39.08 -0.74
C PRO A 354 -17.52 -38.47 -2.08
N GLU A 355 -17.81 -39.32 -3.07
CA GLU A 355 -17.97 -38.94 -4.49
C GLU A 355 -19.21 -38.07 -4.79
N ASN A 356 -20.09 -37.77 -3.82
CA ASN A 356 -21.29 -36.97 -4.06
C ASN A 356 -21.53 -35.96 -2.93
N MET A 357 -21.20 -34.69 -3.20
CA MET A 357 -21.55 -33.58 -2.31
C MET A 357 -23.02 -33.19 -2.55
N ASP A 358 -23.86 -33.28 -1.53
CA ASP A 358 -25.26 -32.84 -1.64
C ASP A 358 -25.33 -31.30 -1.57
N TRP A 359 -25.40 -30.69 -2.75
CA TRP A 359 -25.57 -29.25 -2.90
C TRP A 359 -27.02 -28.79 -2.74
N THR A 360 -28.01 -29.68 -2.59
CA THR A 360 -29.45 -29.33 -2.70
C THR A 360 -29.88 -28.25 -1.73
N GLY A 361 -29.42 -28.34 -0.47
CA GLY A 361 -29.69 -27.33 0.55
C GLY A 361 -29.02 -25.98 0.26
N THR A 362 -27.73 -26.01 -0.07
CA THR A 362 -26.94 -24.81 -0.38
C THR A 362 -27.45 -24.11 -1.64
N CYS A 363 -27.78 -24.86 -2.69
CA CYS A 363 -28.37 -24.34 -3.92
C CYS A 363 -29.71 -23.67 -3.67
N SER A 364 -30.58 -24.29 -2.87
CA SER A 364 -31.87 -23.70 -2.51
C SER A 364 -31.70 -22.38 -1.77
N ALA A 365 -30.75 -22.31 -0.82
CA ALA A 365 -30.43 -21.10 -0.08
C ALA A 365 -29.83 -20.00 -0.97
N LEU A 366 -28.93 -20.34 -1.90
CA LEU A 366 -28.36 -19.39 -2.86
C LEU A 366 -29.41 -18.84 -3.82
N LYS A 367 -30.30 -19.69 -4.33
CA LYS A 367 -31.42 -19.26 -5.20
C LYS A 367 -32.34 -18.30 -4.45
N ALA A 368 -32.75 -18.68 -3.24
CA ALA A 368 -33.55 -17.81 -2.39
C ALA A 368 -32.87 -16.46 -2.17
N HIS A 369 -31.59 -16.44 -1.80
CA HIS A 369 -30.84 -15.20 -1.60
C HIS A 369 -30.70 -14.37 -2.88
N ARG A 370 -30.50 -15.00 -4.06
CA ARG A 370 -30.45 -14.34 -5.38
C ARG A 370 -31.77 -13.66 -5.74
N ASP A 371 -32.89 -14.27 -5.38
CA ASP A 371 -34.22 -13.74 -5.66
C ASP A 371 -34.65 -12.62 -4.68
N GLY A 372 -33.77 -12.25 -3.75
CA GLY A 372 -33.96 -11.15 -2.83
C GLY A 372 -33.99 -9.77 -3.48
N HIS A 373 -34.30 -8.76 -2.66
CA HIS A 373 -34.33 -7.37 -3.07
C HIS A 373 -34.01 -6.44 -1.89
N TRP A 374 -33.59 -5.21 -2.19
CA TRP A 374 -33.43 -4.18 -1.17
C TRP A 374 -34.76 -3.60 -0.74
N GLN A 375 -34.98 -3.58 0.57
CA GLN A 375 -36.05 -2.82 1.20
C GLN A 375 -35.44 -1.60 1.90
N HIS A 376 -35.78 -0.41 1.41
CA HIS A 376 -35.34 0.86 1.98
C HIS A 376 -36.41 1.44 2.90
N THR A 377 -36.03 1.76 4.13
CA THR A 377 -36.90 2.39 5.13
C THR A 377 -36.35 3.77 5.50
N SER A 378 -37.09 4.82 5.17
CA SER A 378 -36.74 6.22 5.46
C SER A 378 -37.36 6.75 6.74
N ASN A 379 -38.35 6.05 7.30
CA ASN A 379 -38.98 6.39 8.57
C ASN A 379 -38.89 5.19 9.52
N LEU A 380 -37.96 5.28 10.47
CA LEU A 380 -37.67 4.22 11.42
C LEU A 380 -38.49 4.34 12.72
N THR A 381 -39.35 5.36 12.81
CA THR A 381 -40.19 5.57 14.00
C THR A 381 -41.33 4.53 14.04
N GLY A 382 -41.23 3.58 14.99
CA GLY A 382 -42.36 2.76 15.41
C GLY A 382 -42.41 1.28 14.98
N SER A 383 -41.39 0.72 14.30
CA SER A 383 -41.38 -0.73 14.03
C SER A 383 -40.59 -1.52 15.09
N VAL A 384 -41.15 -2.61 15.59
CA VAL A 384 -40.44 -3.58 16.47
C VAL A 384 -39.18 -4.12 15.77
N GLU A 385 -39.22 -4.23 14.44
CA GLU A 385 -38.09 -4.62 13.61
C GLU A 385 -36.94 -3.61 13.66
N PHE A 386 -37.23 -2.31 13.80
CA PHE A 386 -36.20 -1.29 13.98
C PHE A 386 -35.46 -1.48 15.30
N ALA A 387 -36.18 -1.73 16.40
CA ALA A 387 -35.57 -1.95 17.71
C ALA A 387 -34.58 -3.12 17.72
N LEU A 388 -34.85 -4.17 16.93
CA LEU A 388 -33.97 -5.33 16.80
C LEU A 388 -32.75 -5.07 15.89
N ASN A 389 -32.90 -4.18 14.90
CA ASN A 389 -31.80 -3.77 14.04
C ASN A 389 -30.90 -2.70 14.68
N LEU A 390 -31.33 -2.03 15.76
CA LEU A 390 -30.54 -1.02 16.49
C LEU A 390 -29.16 -1.52 16.89
N PHE A 391 -29.03 -2.80 17.25
CA PHE A 391 -27.77 -3.38 17.70
C PHE A 391 -26.69 -3.47 16.61
N GLN A 392 -27.07 -3.31 15.34
CA GLN A 392 -26.15 -3.24 14.21
C GLN A 392 -25.57 -1.83 13.99
N TYR A 393 -26.07 -0.83 14.74
CA TYR A 393 -25.72 0.58 14.62
C TYR A 393 -25.10 1.10 15.91
N TYR A 394 -24.17 2.04 15.80
CA TYR A 394 -23.73 2.81 16.97
C TYR A 394 -24.86 3.74 17.42
N PRO A 395 -24.95 4.11 18.71
CA PRO A 395 -25.96 5.05 19.18
C PRO A 395 -26.02 6.36 18.38
N LYS A 396 -24.86 6.89 17.96
CA LYS A 396 -24.80 8.09 17.10
C LYS A 396 -25.40 7.85 15.71
N GLU A 397 -25.20 6.67 15.13
CA GLU A 397 -25.80 6.31 13.84
C GLU A 397 -27.31 6.11 13.97
N VAL A 398 -27.77 5.59 15.11
CA VAL A 398 -29.20 5.49 15.43
C VAL A 398 -29.83 6.88 15.52
N SER A 399 -29.25 7.79 16.29
CA SER A 399 -29.74 9.18 16.38
C SER A 399 -29.78 9.85 15.01
N TRP A 400 -28.76 9.60 14.18
CA TRP A 400 -28.70 10.10 12.82
C TRP A 400 -29.78 9.50 11.92
N LEU A 401 -30.01 8.18 11.98
CA LEU A 401 -31.07 7.47 11.27
C LEU A 401 -32.48 7.93 11.70
N LEU A 402 -32.65 8.28 12.97
CA LEU A 402 -33.89 8.83 13.53
C LEU A 402 -34.11 10.31 13.21
N ARG A 403 -33.10 11.00 12.66
CA ARG A 403 -33.07 12.45 12.43
C ARG A 403 -33.19 13.30 13.70
N ASP A 404 -32.89 12.71 14.87
CA ASP A 404 -32.91 13.38 16.17
C ASP A 404 -31.58 14.09 16.44
N GLY A 405 -31.34 15.21 15.74
CA GLY A 405 -30.18 16.07 15.96
C GLY A 405 -28.88 15.50 15.41
N VAL A 406 -28.62 15.73 14.13
CA VAL A 406 -27.34 15.38 13.50
C VAL A 406 -26.27 16.37 13.98
N GLU A 407 -25.26 15.90 14.72
CA GLU A 407 -24.05 16.71 14.97
C GLU A 407 -23.51 17.19 13.61
N PRO A 408 -23.28 18.50 13.39
CA PRO A 408 -22.85 19.04 12.09
C PRO A 408 -21.65 18.32 11.49
N ASP A 409 -20.74 17.83 12.35
CA ASP A 409 -19.52 17.12 11.95
C ASP A 409 -19.78 15.70 11.45
N PHE A 410 -20.88 15.06 11.87
CA PHE A 410 -21.27 13.72 11.44
C PHE A 410 -21.73 13.73 9.97
N GLY A 411 -22.48 14.77 9.57
CA GLY A 411 -22.92 14.97 8.17
C GLY A 411 -21.77 15.32 7.21
N LEU A 412 -20.64 15.79 7.74
CA LEU A 412 -19.43 16.07 6.96
C LEU A 412 -18.51 14.84 6.82
N CYS A 413 -18.82 13.73 7.51
CA CYS A 413 -18.02 12.50 7.59
C CYS A 413 -16.54 12.73 7.95
N MET A 414 -16.18 13.87 8.55
CA MET A 414 -14.77 14.22 8.76
C MET A 414 -14.14 13.56 10.00
N LEU A 415 -14.87 12.70 10.72
CA LEU A 415 -14.37 12.05 11.94
C LEU A 415 -13.48 10.84 11.58
N PRO A 416 -12.15 10.95 11.52
CA PRO A 416 -11.31 10.00 10.78
C PRO A 416 -11.05 8.68 11.52
N ARG A 417 -11.70 8.42 12.66
CA ARG A 417 -11.19 7.45 13.65
C ARG A 417 -12.21 6.64 14.43
N GLN A 418 -13.52 6.79 14.19
CA GLN A 418 -14.54 6.14 15.02
C GLN A 418 -15.19 4.88 14.41
N TYR A 419 -14.65 4.32 13.32
CA TYR A 419 -15.20 3.11 12.67
C TYR A 419 -16.69 3.20 12.34
N LEU A 420 -17.20 4.44 12.24
CA LEU A 420 -18.56 4.72 11.80
C LEU A 420 -18.64 4.35 10.33
N SER A 421 -19.73 3.70 9.93
CA SER A 421 -19.92 3.14 8.59
C SER A 421 -19.65 4.14 7.46
N TYR A 422 -19.91 5.43 7.73
CA TYR A 422 -19.87 6.53 6.76
C TYR A 422 -18.52 7.27 6.69
N THR A 423 -17.57 6.95 7.58
CA THR A 423 -16.29 7.67 7.72
C THR A 423 -15.09 6.93 7.10
N THR A 424 -15.31 5.73 6.58
CA THR A 424 -14.23 4.95 5.93
C THR A 424 -14.01 5.45 4.50
N SER A 425 -12.80 5.35 3.97
CA SER A 425 -12.50 5.68 2.56
C SER A 425 -13.36 4.89 1.55
N VAL A 426 -13.90 3.74 1.96
CA VAL A 426 -14.84 2.92 1.19
C VAL A 426 -16.27 3.48 1.24
N GLY A 427 -16.70 4.00 2.41
CA GLY A 427 -18.00 4.66 2.59
C GLY A 427 -18.03 6.14 2.21
N HIS A 428 -16.86 6.77 1.94
CA HIS A 428 -16.73 8.21 1.68
C HIS A 428 -17.09 8.67 0.25
N GLN A 429 -17.53 7.76 -0.62
CA GLN A 429 -17.75 8.07 -2.05
C GLN A 429 -19.00 8.93 -2.32
N CYS A 430 -19.78 9.26 -1.29
CA CYS A 430 -21.14 9.82 -1.42
C CYS A 430 -21.27 11.33 -1.25
N GLY A 431 -20.17 12.08 -1.21
CA GLY A 431 -20.30 13.54 -1.05
C GLY A 431 -20.82 13.94 0.34
N CYS A 432 -20.21 13.40 1.39
CA CYS A 432 -20.24 14.01 2.72
C CYS A 432 -19.86 15.49 2.58
N LYS A 433 -20.88 16.37 2.63
CA LYS A 433 -20.93 17.82 2.35
C LYS A 433 -22.28 18.24 1.71
N HIS A 434 -23.11 17.32 1.23
CA HIS A 434 -24.43 17.67 0.74
C HIS A 434 -25.43 17.81 1.89
N SER A 435 -25.99 19.01 2.08
CA SER A 435 -26.93 19.34 3.18
C SER A 435 -28.21 18.52 3.16
N ASP A 436 -28.61 18.01 1.98
CA ASP A 436 -29.86 17.26 1.78
C ASP A 436 -29.69 15.73 1.88
N PHE A 437 -28.49 15.26 2.22
CA PHE A 437 -28.29 13.82 2.41
C PHE A 437 -29.02 13.32 3.66
N ALA A 438 -30.03 12.48 3.45
CA ALA A 438 -30.76 11.84 4.52
C ALA A 438 -30.43 10.34 4.56
N PRO A 439 -30.01 9.80 5.71
CA PRO A 439 -29.73 8.38 5.81
C PRO A 439 -31.00 7.56 5.66
N THR A 440 -30.87 6.39 5.05
CA THR A 440 -31.91 5.37 4.98
C THR A 440 -31.38 4.06 5.56
N HIS A 441 -32.23 3.31 6.24
CA HIS A 441 -31.93 1.92 6.58
C HIS A 441 -32.28 1.05 5.38
N SER A 442 -31.31 0.27 4.91
CA SER A 442 -31.50 -0.63 3.78
C SER A 442 -31.24 -2.06 4.25
N LYS A 443 -32.18 -2.97 3.97
CA LYS A 443 -32.09 -4.38 4.32
C LYS A 443 -32.33 -5.22 3.08
N TRP A 444 -31.50 -6.24 2.87
CA TRP A 444 -31.75 -7.26 1.86
C TRP A 444 -32.80 -8.24 2.39
N THR A 445 -33.89 -8.43 1.65
CA THR A 445 -34.96 -9.36 2.03
C THR A 445 -35.11 -10.42 0.95
N HIS A 446 -35.33 -11.67 1.35
CA HIS A 446 -35.57 -12.75 0.41
C HIS A 446 -36.49 -13.84 0.96
N SER A 447 -37.15 -14.56 0.06
CA SER A 447 -38.07 -15.66 0.36
C SER A 447 -37.29 -16.87 0.88
N GLY A 448 -37.01 -16.87 2.17
CA GLY A 448 -36.26 -17.92 2.87
C GLY A 448 -35.84 -17.53 4.27
N MET A 449 -35.68 -16.23 4.55
CA MET A 449 -35.49 -15.72 5.91
C MET A 449 -36.79 -15.48 6.68
N ALA A 450 -37.95 -15.57 6.01
CA ALA A 450 -39.24 -15.51 6.68
C ALA A 450 -39.37 -16.76 7.59
N ALA A 451 -39.18 -16.54 8.90
CA ALA A 451 -39.25 -17.51 10.00
C ALA A 451 -37.93 -18.12 10.54
N ALA A 452 -36.76 -17.55 10.24
CA ALA A 452 -35.73 -17.58 11.29
C ALA A 452 -36.29 -16.69 12.40
N GLY A 453 -36.85 -17.32 13.45
CA GLY A 453 -37.59 -16.63 14.52
C GLY A 453 -36.86 -15.39 15.03
N ASN A 454 -37.62 -14.42 15.55
CA ASN A 454 -37.14 -13.13 16.09
C ASN A 454 -35.66 -13.19 16.47
N PRO A 455 -34.78 -12.34 15.92
CA PRO A 455 -33.34 -12.39 16.13
C PRO A 455 -33.07 -12.74 17.59
N ILE A 456 -32.55 -13.95 17.79
CA ILE A 456 -32.62 -14.64 19.07
C ILE A 456 -31.86 -13.76 20.06
N LEU A 457 -32.62 -13.03 20.86
CA LEU A 457 -32.10 -12.36 22.03
C LEU A 457 -31.74 -13.48 23.00
N LEU A 458 -30.47 -13.90 23.00
CA LEU A 458 -29.98 -14.83 24.00
C LEU A 458 -29.96 -14.04 25.32
N ASP A 459 -30.88 -14.36 26.23
CA ASP A 459 -31.06 -13.67 27.51
C ASP A 459 -31.33 -12.15 27.37
N GLY A 460 -32.10 -11.75 26.36
CA GLY A 460 -32.39 -10.33 26.12
C GLY A 460 -31.26 -9.56 25.43
N ARG A 461 -30.19 -10.25 24.97
CA ARG A 461 -29.02 -9.62 24.34
C ARG A 461 -28.88 -10.02 22.87
N PRO A 462 -28.43 -9.11 22.00
CA PRO A 462 -28.17 -9.42 20.59
C PRO A 462 -27.07 -10.49 20.46
N ASN A 463 -27.39 -11.58 19.78
CA ASN A 463 -26.37 -12.55 19.36
C ASN A 463 -25.65 -12.02 18.10
N TYR A 464 -24.57 -11.27 18.32
CA TYR A 464 -23.80 -10.65 17.23
C TYR A 464 -23.23 -11.66 16.22
N VAL A 465 -22.99 -12.91 16.63
CA VAL A 465 -22.61 -13.97 15.70
C VAL A 465 -23.76 -14.23 14.74
N GLU A 466 -24.99 -14.37 15.22
CA GLU A 466 -26.17 -14.60 14.38
C GLU A 466 -26.67 -13.35 13.63
N ILE A 467 -26.20 -12.16 13.99
CA ILE A 467 -26.65 -10.92 13.35
C ILE A 467 -25.70 -10.47 12.23
N SER A 468 -24.38 -10.70 12.34
CA SER A 468 -23.41 -10.30 11.31
C SER A 468 -22.98 -11.50 10.45
N PRO A 469 -23.42 -11.58 9.17
CA PRO A 469 -22.89 -12.52 8.18
C PRO A 469 -21.36 -12.58 8.12
N THR A 470 -20.70 -11.43 8.22
CA THR A 470 -19.23 -11.34 8.22
C THR A 470 -18.64 -12.09 9.42
N VAL A 471 -19.23 -11.92 10.61
CA VAL A 471 -18.81 -12.64 11.82
C VAL A 471 -19.11 -14.14 11.69
N ARG A 472 -20.26 -14.55 11.15
CA ARG A 472 -20.56 -15.99 10.90
C ARG A 472 -19.56 -16.63 9.96
N LEU A 473 -19.28 -15.96 8.84
CA LEU A 473 -18.31 -16.42 7.85
C LEU A 473 -16.92 -16.56 8.50
N ALA A 474 -16.48 -15.53 9.23
CA ALA A 474 -15.19 -15.57 9.92
C ALA A 474 -15.14 -16.67 10.98
N LYS A 475 -16.19 -16.84 11.79
CA LYS A 475 -16.21 -17.88 12.82
C LYS A 475 -16.21 -19.28 12.22
N SER A 476 -16.97 -19.51 11.14
CA SER A 476 -16.99 -20.78 10.41
C SER A 476 -15.64 -21.11 9.80
N LEU A 477 -14.97 -20.09 9.25
CA LEU A 477 -13.61 -20.20 8.74
C LEU A 477 -12.59 -20.48 9.85
N ALA A 478 -12.73 -19.85 11.02
CA ALA A 478 -11.86 -20.05 12.17
C ALA A 478 -11.92 -21.50 12.67
N LYS A 479 -13.13 -22.04 12.82
CA LYS A 479 -13.34 -23.46 13.19
C LYS A 479 -12.71 -24.42 12.18
N ALA A 480 -12.76 -24.08 10.90
CA ALA A 480 -12.11 -24.81 9.82
C ALA A 480 -10.59 -24.57 9.71
N GLN A 481 -10.02 -23.70 10.55
CA GLN A 481 -8.64 -23.20 10.47
C GLN A 481 -8.26 -22.63 9.09
N GLY A 482 -9.25 -22.16 8.33
CA GLY A 482 -9.12 -21.76 6.94
C GLY A 482 -8.57 -20.34 6.75
N THR A 483 -8.22 -20.07 5.50
CA THR A 483 -7.78 -18.75 5.02
C THR A 483 -8.51 -18.40 3.73
N ILE A 484 -9.20 -17.26 3.71
CA ILE A 484 -9.75 -16.69 2.47
C ILE A 484 -8.76 -15.69 1.90
N CYS A 485 -8.38 -15.87 0.64
CA CYS A 485 -7.48 -15.02 -0.10
C CYS A 485 -8.23 -14.36 -1.24
N MET A 486 -8.36 -13.04 -1.20
CA MET A 486 -8.94 -12.23 -2.28
C MET A 486 -7.81 -11.78 -3.20
N ALA A 487 -7.92 -12.06 -4.49
CA ALA A 487 -6.93 -11.71 -5.49
C ALA A 487 -7.57 -10.89 -6.60
N GLY A 488 -7.13 -9.65 -6.76
CA GLY A 488 -7.73 -8.72 -7.73
C GLY A 488 -7.29 -7.28 -7.50
N ASP A 489 -8.09 -6.36 -8.02
CA ASP A 489 -7.77 -4.94 -8.12
C ASP A 489 -8.40 -4.11 -6.99
N SER A 490 -8.63 -2.82 -7.25
CA SER A 490 -9.24 -1.91 -6.28
C SER A 490 -10.65 -2.30 -5.83
N ILE A 491 -11.43 -3.12 -6.56
CA ILE A 491 -12.71 -3.67 -6.04
C ILE A 491 -12.41 -4.67 -4.94
N ASP A 492 -11.53 -5.62 -5.22
CA ASP A 492 -11.26 -6.72 -4.30
C ASP A 492 -10.60 -6.18 -3.02
N LEU A 493 -9.81 -5.11 -3.13
CA LEU A 493 -9.36 -4.34 -1.98
C LEU A 493 -10.51 -3.74 -1.17
N GLN A 494 -11.52 -3.15 -1.82
CA GLN A 494 -12.67 -2.57 -1.13
C GLN A 494 -13.49 -3.63 -0.40
N ILE A 495 -13.73 -4.79 -1.04
CA ILE A 495 -14.38 -5.94 -0.42
C ILE A 495 -13.57 -6.43 0.79
N TYR A 496 -12.26 -6.62 0.63
CA TYR A 496 -11.38 -7.01 1.73
C TYR A 496 -11.40 -6.00 2.89
N MET A 497 -11.36 -4.70 2.60
CA MET A 497 -11.41 -3.65 3.61
C MET A 497 -12.77 -3.60 4.30
N ALA A 498 -13.86 -3.80 3.57
CA ALA A 498 -15.21 -3.91 4.12
C ALA A 498 -15.32 -5.08 5.11
N LEU A 499 -14.75 -6.25 4.76
CA LEU A 499 -14.69 -7.40 5.66
C LEU A 499 -13.99 -7.05 6.99
N GLY A 500 -12.79 -6.47 6.90
CA GLY A 500 -12.03 -6.09 8.10
C GLY A 500 -12.72 -5.02 8.95
N ASN A 501 -13.42 -4.09 8.31
CA ASN A 501 -14.17 -3.04 9.00
C ASN A 501 -15.44 -3.58 9.67
N ASN A 502 -16.19 -4.47 9.01
CA ASN A 502 -17.36 -5.13 9.58
C ASN A 502 -16.99 -5.94 10.83
N LEU A 503 -15.88 -6.67 10.80
CA LEU A 503 -15.39 -7.43 11.96
C LEU A 503 -15.04 -6.52 13.15
N LYS A 504 -14.30 -5.43 12.92
CA LYS A 504 -13.96 -4.47 13.98
C LYS A 504 -15.20 -3.80 14.56
N ARG A 505 -16.15 -3.45 13.70
CA ARG A 505 -17.43 -2.85 14.08
C ARG A 505 -18.23 -3.81 14.95
N ALA A 506 -18.39 -5.06 14.56
CA ALA A 506 -19.10 -6.06 15.35
C ALA A 506 -18.47 -6.24 16.75
N ALA A 507 -17.14 -6.28 16.84
CA ALA A 507 -16.43 -6.34 18.12
C ALA A 507 -16.70 -5.11 19.02
N GLN A 508 -16.77 -3.92 18.43
CA GLN A 508 -17.03 -2.67 19.15
C GLN A 508 -18.48 -2.55 19.62
N LEU A 509 -19.44 -2.84 18.73
CA LEU A 509 -20.86 -2.87 19.07
C LEU A 509 -21.12 -3.88 20.20
N PHE A 510 -20.54 -5.08 20.12
CA PHE A 510 -20.64 -6.06 21.20
C PHE A 510 -20.17 -5.48 22.55
N LYS A 511 -19.00 -4.83 22.57
CA LYS A 511 -18.47 -4.21 23.79
C LYS A 511 -19.39 -3.12 24.34
N GLU A 512 -19.99 -2.32 23.47
CA GLU A 512 -20.86 -1.20 23.84
C GLU A 512 -22.20 -1.68 24.41
N TYR A 513 -22.81 -2.68 23.79
CA TYR A 513 -24.14 -3.15 24.16
C TYR A 513 -24.16 -4.24 25.24
N VAL A 514 -23.15 -5.12 25.31
CA VAL A 514 -23.15 -6.28 26.22
C VAL A 514 -22.55 -5.95 27.61
N LYS A 515 -21.55 -5.06 27.68
CA LYS A 515 -20.93 -4.55 28.93
C LYS A 515 -20.47 -5.62 29.95
N THR A 516 -20.25 -6.87 29.55
CA THR A 516 -19.82 -7.97 30.45
C THR A 516 -18.31 -8.05 30.66
N GLY A 517 -17.52 -7.28 29.91
CA GLY A 517 -16.06 -7.44 29.86
C GLY A 517 -15.60 -8.59 28.96
N GLU A 518 -16.53 -9.39 28.43
CA GLU A 518 -16.24 -10.41 27.41
C GLU A 518 -15.89 -9.75 26.07
N GLU A 519 -15.10 -10.45 25.27
CA GLU A 519 -14.72 -10.02 23.93
C GLU A 519 -15.28 -11.00 22.89
N LEU A 520 -16.14 -10.50 21.99
CA LEU A 520 -16.70 -11.30 20.89
C LEU A 520 -15.61 -11.84 19.96
N LEU A 521 -14.72 -10.95 19.53
CA LEU A 521 -13.53 -11.26 18.76
C LEU A 521 -12.51 -10.12 18.87
N SER A 522 -11.23 -10.44 18.67
CA SER A 522 -10.19 -9.43 18.42
C SER A 522 -9.79 -9.43 16.95
N VAL A 523 -9.50 -8.25 16.39
CA VAL A 523 -9.16 -8.08 14.98
C VAL A 523 -7.78 -7.45 14.82
N LEU A 524 -6.86 -8.16 14.16
CA LEU A 524 -5.52 -7.66 13.83
C LEU A 524 -5.39 -7.48 12.33
N GLN A 525 -5.06 -6.26 11.89
CA GLN A 525 -4.71 -5.98 10.50
C GLN A 525 -3.23 -5.65 10.37
N ARG A 526 -2.55 -6.26 9.41
CA ARG A 526 -1.16 -5.97 9.09
C ARG A 526 -0.91 -6.05 7.60
N GLU A 527 0.17 -5.42 7.19
CA GLU A 527 0.74 -5.56 5.84
C GLU A 527 1.91 -6.52 5.95
N ILE A 528 1.89 -7.56 5.12
CA ILE A 528 3.00 -8.49 4.92
C ILE A 528 3.72 -8.02 3.67
N LYS A 529 4.96 -7.57 3.86
CA LYS A 529 5.84 -7.21 2.74
C LYS A 529 6.21 -8.49 1.99
N VAL A 530 5.97 -8.52 0.68
CA VAL A 530 6.35 -9.64 -0.17
C VAL A 530 7.84 -9.50 -0.48
N SER A 531 8.66 -10.45 -0.02
CA SER A 531 10.11 -10.47 -0.27
C SER A 531 10.49 -10.92 -1.68
N TYR A 532 9.55 -11.54 -2.40
CA TYR A 532 9.73 -12.05 -3.77
C TYR A 532 9.44 -11.01 -4.85
N SER A 533 9.60 -9.71 -4.57
CA SER A 533 9.65 -8.76 -5.68
C SER A 533 10.89 -9.10 -6.50
N THR A 534 10.72 -9.58 -7.73
CA THR A 534 11.80 -9.61 -8.74
C THR A 534 12.54 -8.27 -8.69
N LYS A 535 13.89 -8.32 -8.71
CA LYS A 535 14.71 -7.11 -8.68
C LYS A 535 14.20 -6.13 -9.75
N PRO A 536 14.10 -4.84 -9.44
CA PRO A 536 13.75 -3.85 -10.45
C PRO A 536 14.76 -3.91 -11.61
N GLY A 537 14.32 -4.35 -12.78
CA GLY A 537 14.98 -4.24 -14.08
C GLY A 537 14.42 -3.05 -14.85
N ASP A 538 14.97 -2.74 -16.03
CA ASP A 538 14.37 -1.76 -16.93
C ASP A 538 13.16 -2.36 -17.68
N TRP A 539 12.44 -1.51 -18.43
CA TRP A 539 11.29 -1.91 -19.23
C TRP A 539 11.58 -3.07 -20.18
N ASP A 540 12.76 -3.07 -20.79
CA ASP A 540 13.19 -4.09 -21.73
C ASP A 540 13.51 -5.42 -21.02
N SER A 541 14.07 -5.35 -19.82
CA SER A 541 14.38 -6.48 -18.95
C SER A 541 13.13 -7.16 -18.41
N PHE A 542 12.04 -6.42 -18.26
CA PHE A 542 10.73 -6.99 -17.93
C PHE A 542 10.20 -7.90 -19.02
N TRP A 543 10.19 -7.42 -20.26
CA TRP A 543 9.73 -8.19 -21.42
C TRP A 543 10.63 -9.38 -21.77
N LYS A 544 11.95 -9.23 -21.60
CA LYS A 544 12.92 -10.25 -21.99
C LYS A 544 13.21 -11.28 -20.89
N ASN A 545 13.16 -10.86 -19.61
CA ASN A 545 13.68 -11.65 -18.49
C ASN A 545 12.72 -11.71 -17.29
N GLY A 546 11.49 -11.21 -17.39
CA GLY A 546 10.52 -11.19 -16.29
C GLY A 546 10.93 -10.31 -15.10
N GLN A 547 11.84 -9.35 -15.29
CA GLN A 547 12.31 -8.46 -14.22
C GLN A 547 11.40 -7.23 -14.07
N ARG A 548 10.72 -7.06 -12.93
CA ARG A 548 9.85 -5.91 -12.61
C ARG A 548 10.47 -4.55 -13.00
N PRO A 549 9.76 -3.58 -13.59
CA PRO A 549 10.28 -2.21 -13.82
C PRO A 549 10.66 -1.49 -12.51
N PRO A 550 11.48 -0.43 -12.52
CA PRO A 550 11.87 0.26 -11.30
C PRO A 550 10.64 0.92 -10.66
N ASP A 551 10.47 0.74 -9.35
CA ASP A 551 9.42 1.43 -8.61
C ASP A 551 9.60 2.94 -8.76
N GLY A 552 8.68 3.60 -9.45
CA GLY A 552 8.54 5.05 -9.34
C GLY A 552 8.29 5.43 -7.87
N ASP A 553 9.05 6.41 -7.37
CA ASP A 553 8.95 7.28 -6.16
C ASP A 553 8.18 6.85 -4.88
N GLY A 554 7.66 5.63 -4.75
CA GLY A 554 6.77 5.22 -3.66
C GLY A 554 5.35 5.80 -3.75
N SER A 555 4.91 6.32 -4.91
CA SER A 555 3.59 6.96 -5.11
C SER A 555 2.36 6.06 -4.92
N PHE A 556 2.52 4.74 -4.78
CA PHE A 556 1.40 3.78 -4.66
C PHE A 556 0.58 3.90 -3.37
N LEU A 557 1.16 4.41 -2.28
CA LEU A 557 0.42 4.74 -1.05
C LEU A 557 -0.63 5.85 -1.26
N THR A 558 -0.66 6.48 -2.44
CA THR A 558 -1.57 7.57 -2.82
C THR A 558 -2.53 7.23 -3.97
N ALA A 559 -2.69 5.93 -4.30
CA ALA A 559 -3.60 5.47 -5.36
C ALA A 559 -3.28 5.97 -6.79
N ARG A 560 -2.00 6.15 -7.12
CA ARG A 560 -1.57 6.37 -8.52
C ARG A 560 -1.19 5.04 -9.19
N ARG A 561 -1.62 4.88 -10.46
CA ARG A 561 -1.57 3.64 -11.26
C ARG A 561 -0.13 3.11 -11.45
N PRO A 562 0.05 1.79 -11.62
CA PRO A 562 1.30 1.25 -12.13
C PRO A 562 1.60 1.84 -13.51
N PRO A 563 2.87 1.90 -13.92
CA PRO A 563 3.18 2.45 -15.21
C PRO A 563 2.66 1.54 -16.34
N PRO A 564 2.30 2.10 -17.50
CA PRO A 564 1.61 1.37 -18.56
C PRO A 564 2.46 0.24 -19.15
N ASN A 565 1.86 -0.96 -19.31
CA ASN A 565 2.41 -2.17 -19.97
C ASN A 565 3.22 -3.16 -19.08
N GLY A 566 2.86 -3.36 -17.81
CA GLY A 566 3.46 -4.40 -16.96
C GLY A 566 2.50 -5.51 -16.56
N PHE A 567 2.94 -6.78 -16.54
CA PHE A 567 2.27 -7.85 -15.77
C PHE A 567 2.25 -7.45 -14.28
N GLY A 568 1.09 -7.60 -13.63
CA GLY A 568 0.88 -7.21 -12.24
C GLY A 568 1.72 -8.04 -11.27
N SER A 569 2.91 -7.57 -10.90
CA SER A 569 3.65 -8.21 -9.81
C SER A 569 2.83 -8.11 -8.51
N MET A 570 2.81 -9.16 -7.70
CA MET A 570 2.21 -9.11 -6.35
C MET A 570 3.02 -8.13 -5.47
N TYR A 571 2.44 -6.97 -5.14
CA TYR A 571 3.18 -5.88 -4.48
C TYR A 571 3.18 -5.96 -2.94
N SER A 572 2.03 -6.30 -2.36
CA SER A 572 1.83 -6.38 -0.93
C SER A 572 0.70 -7.37 -0.63
N ILE A 573 0.80 -8.01 0.53
CA ILE A 573 -0.27 -8.85 1.06
C ILE A 573 -0.83 -8.11 2.27
N LEU A 574 -2.09 -7.69 2.18
CA LEU A 574 -2.80 -7.23 3.38
C LEU A 574 -3.37 -8.46 4.09
N GLU A 575 -3.23 -8.52 5.40
CA GLU A 575 -3.77 -9.61 6.22
C GLU A 575 -4.65 -9.07 7.34
N THR A 576 -5.87 -9.60 7.44
CA THR A 576 -6.79 -9.42 8.56
C THR A 576 -6.93 -10.77 9.28
N LYS A 577 -6.69 -10.77 10.59
CA LYS A 577 -6.91 -11.92 11.48
C LYS A 577 -8.05 -11.60 12.44
N ALA A 578 -9.01 -12.51 12.53
CA ALA A 578 -10.04 -12.47 13.56
C ALA A 578 -9.80 -13.63 14.53
N PHE A 579 -9.72 -13.33 15.83
CA PHE A 579 -9.54 -14.31 16.88
C PHE A 579 -10.82 -14.45 17.69
N PHE A 580 -11.33 -15.67 17.77
CA PHE A 580 -12.51 -16.08 18.53
C PHE A 580 -12.06 -16.96 19.69
N GLN A 581 -12.63 -16.74 20.88
CA GLN A 581 -12.28 -17.54 22.06
C GLN A 581 -12.64 -19.02 21.88
N ASP A 582 -13.75 -19.31 21.19
CA ASP A 582 -14.32 -20.65 21.04
C ASP A 582 -14.05 -21.31 19.68
N ALA A 583 -13.47 -20.59 18.72
CA ALA A 583 -13.28 -21.06 17.35
C ALA A 583 -11.85 -20.88 16.82
N GLY A 584 -10.94 -20.27 17.59
CA GLY A 584 -9.56 -20.05 17.15
C GLY A 584 -9.42 -18.85 16.23
N ARG A 585 -8.77 -19.01 15.07
CA ARG A 585 -8.36 -17.89 14.20
C ARG A 585 -8.84 -18.05 12.78
N ALA A 586 -9.54 -17.04 12.27
CA ALA A 586 -9.77 -16.84 10.84
C ALA A 586 -8.69 -15.95 10.23
N ARG A 587 -8.29 -16.26 8.99
CA ARG A 587 -7.35 -15.44 8.21
C ARG A 587 -8.00 -14.97 6.92
N PHE A 588 -7.84 -13.68 6.64
CA PHE A 588 -8.24 -13.07 5.38
C PHE A 588 -7.04 -12.37 4.80
N ARG A 589 -6.78 -12.59 3.52
CA ARG A 589 -5.69 -11.95 2.79
C ARG A 589 -6.19 -11.27 1.54
N TYR A 590 -5.52 -10.20 1.19
CA TYR A 590 -5.69 -9.55 -0.09
C TYR A 590 -4.36 -9.52 -0.84
N TYR A 591 -4.41 -10.00 -2.06
CA TYR A 591 -3.34 -10.07 -3.04
C TYR A 591 -3.69 -9.09 -4.16
N MET A 592 -3.01 -7.94 -4.20
CA MET A 592 -3.25 -6.96 -5.24
C MET A 592 -2.72 -7.47 -6.59
N SER A 593 -3.59 -7.49 -7.60
CA SER A 593 -3.26 -7.80 -8.99
C SER A 593 -3.99 -6.87 -9.94
N TYR A 594 -3.32 -6.51 -11.04
CA TYR A 594 -3.89 -5.71 -12.12
C TYR A 594 -3.88 -6.58 -13.38
N GLY A 595 -4.99 -7.29 -13.62
CA GLY A 595 -5.09 -8.33 -14.65
C GLY A 595 -4.59 -9.70 -14.19
N TRP A 596 -4.52 -10.64 -15.13
CA TRP A 596 -4.00 -11.97 -14.85
C TRP A 596 -2.48 -11.92 -14.61
N SER A 597 -2.00 -12.78 -13.73
CA SER A 597 -0.58 -12.94 -13.42
C SER A 597 -0.27 -14.43 -13.31
N PRO A 598 0.93 -14.86 -13.75
CA PRO A 598 1.35 -16.26 -13.74
C PRO A 598 1.58 -16.74 -12.31
N TRP A 599 0.51 -17.05 -11.60
CA TRP A 599 0.57 -17.61 -10.24
C TRP A 599 0.65 -19.13 -10.27
N LEU A 600 1.59 -19.66 -9.51
CA LEU A 600 1.57 -21.06 -9.07
C LEU A 600 0.74 -21.19 -7.80
N ALA A 601 0.10 -22.34 -7.60
CA ALA A 601 -0.63 -22.65 -6.37
C ALA A 601 0.25 -22.49 -5.11
N GLU A 602 1.57 -22.66 -5.24
CA GLU A 602 2.57 -22.43 -4.18
C GLU A 602 2.59 -20.97 -3.67
N HIS A 603 2.28 -19.98 -4.50
CA HIS A 603 2.25 -18.56 -4.08
C HIS A 603 1.11 -18.27 -3.09
N MET A 604 0.09 -19.12 -3.09
CA MET A 604 -1.10 -19.02 -2.26
C MET A 604 -1.28 -20.32 -1.46
N GLU A 605 -0.17 -20.94 -1.06
CA GLU A 605 -0.18 -22.27 -0.46
C GLU A 605 -0.95 -22.35 0.86
N ASP A 606 -1.02 -21.23 1.58
CA ASP A 606 -1.71 -21.13 2.87
C ASP A 606 -3.13 -20.58 2.76
N CYS A 607 -3.62 -20.40 1.54
CA CYS A 607 -5.01 -20.15 1.21
C CYS A 607 -5.78 -21.47 1.15
N THR A 608 -6.97 -21.51 1.77
CA THR A 608 -7.96 -22.58 1.59
C THR A 608 -9.03 -22.17 0.58
N VAL A 609 -9.32 -20.87 0.49
CA VAL A 609 -10.24 -20.31 -0.48
C VAL A 609 -9.52 -19.20 -1.24
N ILE A 610 -9.59 -19.20 -2.57
CA ILE A 610 -9.17 -18.06 -3.39
C ILE A 610 -10.40 -17.44 -4.05
N ALA A 611 -10.71 -16.20 -3.74
CA ALA A 611 -11.71 -15.41 -4.43
C ALA A 611 -11.05 -14.44 -5.41
N MET A 612 -11.43 -14.46 -6.69
CA MET A 612 -10.82 -13.60 -7.71
C MET A 612 -11.79 -13.09 -8.77
N ASN A 613 -11.35 -12.05 -9.49
CA ASN A 613 -12.05 -11.45 -10.62
C ASN A 613 -11.04 -10.73 -11.55
N LEU A 614 -11.39 -10.58 -12.83
CA LEU A 614 -10.59 -9.87 -13.85
C LEU A 614 -11.48 -8.95 -14.69
N GLY A 615 -11.70 -7.69 -14.30
CA GLY A 615 -12.67 -6.82 -15.00
C GLY A 615 -12.21 -5.41 -15.34
N LEU A 616 -11.57 -4.69 -14.43
CA LEU A 616 -11.51 -3.21 -14.53
C LEU A 616 -10.49 -2.67 -15.51
N HIS A 617 -9.59 -3.52 -15.96
CA HIS A 617 -8.50 -3.15 -16.83
C HIS A 617 -8.73 -3.53 -18.28
N TYR A 618 -9.93 -3.97 -18.65
CA TYR A 618 -10.27 -4.34 -20.03
C TYR A 618 -11.13 -3.25 -20.67
N SER A 619 -11.00 -3.08 -21.99
CA SER A 619 -11.81 -2.12 -22.74
C SER A 619 -13.19 -2.71 -23.04
N SER A 620 -14.26 -1.99 -22.75
CA SER A 620 -15.61 -2.38 -23.21
C SER A 620 -15.83 -2.01 -24.68
N SER A 621 -14.98 -1.16 -25.26
CA SER A 621 -15.15 -0.56 -26.59
C SER A 621 -14.58 -1.38 -27.75
N ASP A 622 -13.84 -2.45 -27.47
CA ASP A 622 -13.28 -3.36 -28.49
C ASP A 622 -13.98 -4.70 -28.32
N GLU A 623 -14.41 -5.32 -29.44
CA GLU A 623 -15.02 -6.65 -29.47
C GLU A 623 -14.17 -7.70 -28.76
N ARG A 624 -12.84 -7.50 -28.71
CA ARG A 624 -11.90 -8.43 -28.05
C ARG A 624 -11.67 -8.15 -26.56
N HIS A 625 -12.28 -7.10 -26.02
CA HIS A 625 -12.12 -6.68 -24.64
C HIS A 625 -10.66 -6.63 -24.20
N MET A 626 -9.81 -5.88 -24.90
CA MET A 626 -8.36 -5.90 -24.68
C MET A 626 -7.97 -5.28 -23.33
N GLY A 627 -7.05 -5.94 -22.62
CA GLY A 627 -6.44 -5.45 -21.39
C GLY A 627 -5.61 -4.19 -21.66
N LYS A 628 -5.90 -3.11 -20.94
CA LYS A 628 -5.17 -1.83 -21.00
C LYS A 628 -3.69 -1.99 -20.66
N GLU A 629 -3.39 -2.90 -19.73
CA GLU A 629 -2.04 -3.16 -19.24
C GLU A 629 -1.41 -4.41 -19.88
N SER A 630 -2.10 -5.55 -19.89
CA SER A 630 -1.57 -6.80 -20.44
C SER A 630 -1.53 -6.81 -21.98
N ARG A 631 -2.39 -6.01 -22.64
CA ARG A 631 -2.66 -6.10 -24.08
C ARG A 631 -3.11 -7.50 -24.51
N HIS A 632 -3.63 -8.31 -23.59
CA HIS A 632 -4.26 -9.59 -23.90
C HIS A 632 -5.78 -9.43 -24.00
N PRO A 633 -6.46 -10.26 -24.83
CA PRO A 633 -7.90 -10.38 -24.78
C PRO A 633 -8.36 -10.84 -23.39
N LEU A 634 -9.49 -10.32 -22.91
CA LEU A 634 -10.07 -10.72 -21.64
C LEU A 634 -10.28 -12.24 -21.54
N SER A 635 -10.68 -12.90 -22.63
CA SER A 635 -10.89 -14.36 -22.66
C SER A 635 -9.62 -15.14 -22.36
N GLU A 636 -8.47 -14.70 -22.85
CA GLU A 636 -7.19 -15.39 -22.61
C GLU A 636 -6.77 -15.27 -21.14
N ASP A 637 -6.83 -14.05 -20.59
CA ASP A 637 -6.50 -13.80 -19.18
C ASP A 637 -7.50 -14.51 -18.24
N MET A 638 -8.78 -14.58 -18.62
CA MET A 638 -9.78 -15.38 -17.91
C MET A 638 -9.47 -16.86 -17.94
N LEU A 639 -9.19 -17.44 -19.11
CA LEU A 639 -8.92 -18.87 -19.22
C LEU A 639 -7.65 -19.25 -18.45
N ALA A 640 -6.66 -18.37 -18.44
CA ALA A 640 -5.48 -18.51 -17.58
C ALA A 640 -5.83 -18.47 -16.09
N ALA A 641 -6.74 -17.60 -15.67
CA ALA A 641 -7.21 -17.52 -14.29
C ALA A 641 -8.05 -18.74 -13.87
N ILE A 642 -8.94 -19.22 -14.74
CA ILE A 642 -9.74 -20.44 -14.52
C ILE A 642 -8.79 -21.64 -14.44
N THR A 643 -7.77 -21.72 -15.29
CA THR A 643 -6.73 -22.77 -15.22
C THR A 643 -6.02 -22.74 -13.87
N PHE A 644 -5.64 -21.55 -13.39
CA PHE A 644 -5.04 -21.38 -12.06
C PHE A 644 -5.97 -21.83 -10.93
N LEU A 645 -7.23 -21.38 -10.92
CA LEU A 645 -8.20 -21.77 -9.89
C LEU A 645 -8.49 -23.27 -9.91
N THR A 646 -8.61 -23.86 -11.10
CA THR A 646 -8.83 -25.31 -11.26
C THR A 646 -7.66 -26.09 -10.69
N ASN A 647 -6.42 -25.70 -11.04
CA ASN A 647 -5.21 -26.30 -10.48
C ASN A 647 -5.12 -26.10 -8.95
N PHE A 648 -5.47 -24.91 -8.45
CA PHE A 648 -5.52 -24.63 -7.02
C PHE A 648 -6.51 -25.54 -6.29
N SER A 649 -7.75 -25.65 -6.77
CA SER A 649 -8.77 -26.55 -6.20
C SER A 649 -8.36 -28.02 -6.29
N ALA A 650 -7.76 -28.44 -7.40
CA ALA A 650 -7.32 -29.83 -7.61
C ALA A 650 -6.14 -30.21 -6.70
N SER A 651 -5.28 -29.24 -6.36
CA SER A 651 -4.03 -29.52 -5.66
C SER A 651 -4.21 -30.10 -4.25
N ARG A 652 -5.33 -29.78 -3.56
CA ARG A 652 -5.66 -30.32 -2.23
C ARG A 652 -7.16 -30.38 -2.01
N ALA A 653 -7.62 -31.39 -1.27
CA ALA A 653 -9.01 -31.59 -0.91
C ALA A 653 -9.61 -30.44 -0.07
N ASP A 654 -8.79 -29.67 0.62
CA ASP A 654 -9.19 -28.54 1.45
C ASP A 654 -9.02 -27.18 0.76
N ARG A 655 -9.01 -27.18 -0.58
CA ARG A 655 -8.95 -25.96 -1.41
C ARG A 655 -10.19 -25.80 -2.28
N VAL A 656 -10.61 -24.55 -2.45
CA VAL A 656 -11.67 -24.19 -3.40
C VAL A 656 -11.43 -22.81 -4.02
N GLY A 657 -11.65 -22.72 -5.34
CA GLY A 657 -11.65 -21.48 -6.08
C GLY A 657 -13.03 -20.82 -6.06
N VAL A 658 -13.07 -19.49 -5.99
CA VAL A 658 -14.28 -18.68 -6.05
C VAL A 658 -14.10 -17.61 -7.12
N TRP A 659 -14.95 -17.63 -8.14
CA TRP A 659 -15.02 -16.59 -9.16
C TRP A 659 -16.08 -15.54 -8.81
N ARG A 660 -15.64 -14.33 -8.46
CA ARG A 660 -16.51 -13.20 -8.14
C ARG A 660 -17.00 -12.52 -9.42
N SER A 661 -18.27 -12.09 -9.46
CA SER A 661 -18.79 -11.26 -10.57
C SER A 661 -18.10 -9.92 -10.64
N ALA A 662 -17.85 -9.41 -11.85
CA ALA A 662 -17.41 -8.03 -12.02
C ALA A 662 -18.42 -7.09 -11.39
N LEU A 663 -17.89 -6.10 -10.68
CA LEU A 663 -18.66 -4.97 -10.18
C LEU A 663 -18.36 -3.78 -11.10
N PRO A 664 -19.34 -2.90 -11.36
CA PRO A 664 -19.11 -1.70 -12.15
C PRO A 664 -18.28 -0.70 -11.33
N GLN A 665 -16.95 -0.80 -11.34
CA GLN A 665 -16.14 0.11 -10.52
C GLN A 665 -15.81 1.44 -11.21
N HIS A 666 -16.03 1.55 -12.53
CA HIS A 666 -15.80 2.78 -13.29
C HIS A 666 -16.88 2.91 -14.35
N PHE A 667 -18.00 3.48 -13.90
CA PHE A 667 -19.11 4.05 -14.67
C PHE A 667 -18.75 4.26 -16.14
N ASP A 668 -19.46 3.59 -17.04
CA ASP A 668 -19.47 3.91 -18.47
C ASP A 668 -20.18 5.27 -18.65
N VAL A 669 -19.56 6.33 -18.13
CA VAL A 669 -19.78 7.66 -18.70
C VAL A 669 -19.14 7.59 -20.08
N ALA A 670 -19.86 7.99 -21.12
CA ALA A 670 -19.35 8.03 -22.50
C ALA A 670 -18.06 8.87 -22.69
N SER A 671 -17.48 9.41 -21.62
CA SER A 671 -16.18 10.05 -21.60
C SER A 671 -15.06 9.04 -21.30
N SER A 672 -14.04 9.06 -22.15
CA SER A 672 -12.82 8.24 -22.16
C SER A 672 -11.95 8.28 -20.89
N PHE A 673 -12.44 8.83 -19.78
CA PHE A 673 -11.65 9.11 -18.57
C PHE A 673 -11.93 8.18 -17.38
N GLY A 674 -12.94 7.31 -17.43
CA GLY A 674 -13.14 6.24 -16.45
C GLY A 674 -13.24 6.69 -14.98
N HIS A 675 -13.47 7.97 -14.70
CA HIS A 675 -13.67 8.51 -13.36
C HIS A 675 -14.86 9.45 -13.41
N PHE A 676 -15.91 9.18 -12.61
CA PHE A 676 -17.05 10.09 -12.45
C PHE A 676 -16.57 11.34 -11.70
N PRO A 677 -16.47 12.51 -12.35
CA PRO A 677 -16.11 13.77 -11.67
C PRO A 677 -17.34 14.41 -10.98
N GLY A 678 -18.51 13.77 -11.13
CA GLY A 678 -19.81 14.43 -11.17
C GLY A 678 -20.48 14.71 -9.84
N TRP A 679 -19.89 14.40 -8.69
CA TRP A 679 -20.47 14.86 -7.42
C TRP A 679 -20.50 16.40 -7.34
N ARG A 680 -19.55 17.07 -8.02
CA ARG A 680 -19.57 18.54 -8.20
C ARG A 680 -20.58 19.02 -9.24
N MET A 681 -21.20 18.10 -9.98
CA MET A 681 -22.15 18.39 -11.05
C MET A 681 -23.60 18.03 -10.67
N LEU A 682 -23.83 17.49 -9.47
CA LEU A 682 -25.18 17.33 -8.96
C LEU A 682 -25.78 18.71 -8.62
N PRO A 683 -27.03 19.00 -9.01
CA PRO A 683 -27.69 20.24 -8.64
C PRO A 683 -27.77 20.41 -7.12
N GLN A 684 -27.56 21.64 -6.63
CA GLN A 684 -27.80 21.99 -5.22
C GLN A 684 -29.28 21.73 -4.88
N GLY A 685 -29.58 20.93 -3.86
CA GLY A 685 -30.96 20.52 -3.52
C GLY A 685 -31.35 19.10 -3.96
N HIS A 686 -30.41 18.29 -4.44
CA HIS A 686 -30.68 16.95 -4.96
C HIS A 686 -31.21 15.96 -3.89
N LYS A 687 -32.32 15.25 -4.20
CA LYS A 687 -32.92 14.21 -3.34
C LYS A 687 -32.84 12.84 -4.02
N CYS A 688 -32.27 11.85 -3.33
CA CYS A 688 -32.22 10.47 -3.80
C CYS A 688 -33.62 9.83 -3.77
N ALA A 689 -33.97 9.03 -4.78
CA ALA A 689 -35.21 8.25 -4.82
C ALA A 689 -34.90 6.80 -5.19
N SER A 690 -35.61 5.83 -4.61
CA SER A 690 -35.45 4.41 -4.96
C SER A 690 -35.93 4.14 -6.38
N LEU A 691 -35.25 3.23 -7.10
CA LEU A 691 -35.71 2.74 -8.40
C LEU A 691 -37.14 2.17 -8.28
N ARG A 692 -38.05 2.69 -9.11
CA ARG A 692 -39.39 2.13 -9.28
C ARG A 692 -39.32 0.99 -10.29
N ASN A 693 -39.35 -0.25 -9.79
CA ASN A 693 -39.59 -1.50 -10.54
C ASN A 693 -38.63 -1.87 -11.69
N LYS A 694 -37.90 -2.97 -11.46
CA LYS A 694 -37.52 -4.01 -12.44
C LYS A 694 -36.93 -3.53 -13.79
N THR A 695 -35.65 -3.20 -13.80
CA THR A 695 -34.78 -3.59 -14.93
C THR A 695 -34.03 -4.87 -14.57
N ARG A 696 -34.78 -5.93 -14.18
CA ARG A 696 -34.27 -7.31 -14.21
C ARG A 696 -33.94 -7.63 -15.67
N GLY A 697 -32.67 -7.66 -16.05
CA GLY A 697 -32.26 -8.09 -17.39
C GLY A 697 -30.96 -7.52 -17.95
N TYR A 698 -30.40 -6.44 -17.38
CA TYR A 698 -29.10 -5.93 -17.82
C TYR A 698 -28.00 -6.56 -16.96
N GLU A 699 -27.67 -7.80 -17.26
CA GLU A 699 -26.41 -8.37 -16.83
C GLU A 699 -25.27 -7.60 -17.52
N GLN A 700 -24.23 -7.27 -16.77
CA GLN A 700 -23.09 -6.54 -17.32
C GLN A 700 -22.43 -7.38 -18.42
N VAL A 701 -22.05 -6.72 -19.52
CA VAL A 701 -21.39 -7.36 -20.67
C VAL A 701 -20.20 -8.23 -20.22
N TYR A 702 -19.44 -7.77 -19.23
CA TYR A 702 -18.35 -8.56 -18.65
C TYR A 702 -18.83 -9.83 -17.94
N ASN A 703 -19.91 -9.78 -17.15
CA ASN A 703 -20.43 -10.97 -16.48
C ASN A 703 -21.02 -11.97 -17.48
N GLN A 704 -21.70 -11.50 -18.53
CA GLN A 704 -22.16 -12.36 -19.64
C GLN A 704 -20.97 -13.02 -20.35
N PHE A 705 -19.92 -12.25 -20.63
CA PHE A 705 -18.69 -12.76 -21.22
C PHE A 705 -17.99 -13.76 -20.29
N TYR A 706 -18.03 -13.54 -18.98
CA TYR A 706 -17.49 -14.49 -18.01
C TYR A 706 -18.23 -15.81 -18.06
N ASP A 707 -19.54 -15.75 -17.99
CA ASP A 707 -20.39 -16.94 -17.99
C ASP A 707 -20.26 -17.69 -19.32
N TYR A 708 -20.09 -16.99 -20.44
CA TYR A 708 -19.69 -17.61 -21.72
C TYR A 708 -18.38 -18.38 -21.60
N VAL A 709 -17.29 -17.76 -21.13
CA VAL A 709 -15.98 -18.43 -20.99
C VAL A 709 -16.06 -19.62 -20.01
N PHE A 710 -16.81 -19.49 -18.91
CA PHE A 710 -17.03 -20.60 -17.97
C PHE A 710 -17.80 -21.75 -18.61
N ASN A 711 -18.91 -21.48 -19.31
CA ASN A 711 -19.73 -22.52 -19.93
C ASN A 711 -18.99 -23.27 -21.05
N GLU A 712 -18.06 -22.61 -21.74
CA GLU A 712 -17.21 -23.27 -22.76
C GLU A 712 -16.15 -24.19 -22.14
N ASN A 713 -15.71 -23.93 -20.90
CA ASN A 713 -14.56 -24.60 -20.28
C ASN A 713 -14.89 -25.43 -19.03
N CYS A 714 -16.11 -25.31 -18.51
CA CYS A 714 -16.54 -25.91 -17.25
C CYS A 714 -17.99 -26.37 -17.35
N LYS A 715 -18.31 -27.46 -16.64
CA LYS A 715 -19.69 -27.95 -16.53
C LYS A 715 -20.38 -27.24 -15.37
N ALA A 716 -21.42 -26.48 -15.68
CA ALA A 716 -22.24 -25.79 -14.69
C ALA A 716 -23.15 -26.77 -13.94
N GLU A 717 -23.21 -26.60 -12.63
CA GLU A 717 -24.16 -27.22 -11.71
C GLU A 717 -24.81 -26.11 -10.87
N CYS A 718 -25.89 -26.45 -10.15
CA CYS A 718 -26.55 -25.48 -9.26
C CYS A 718 -26.96 -24.17 -9.98
N GLU A 719 -27.47 -24.26 -11.22
CA GLU A 719 -27.77 -23.10 -12.07
C GLU A 719 -26.56 -22.17 -12.32
N GLY A 720 -25.36 -22.73 -12.51
CA GLY A 720 -24.15 -21.94 -12.77
C GLY A 720 -23.57 -21.29 -11.51
N LEU A 721 -23.88 -21.80 -10.33
CA LEU A 721 -23.26 -21.39 -9.07
C LEU A 721 -22.05 -22.26 -8.70
N VAL A 722 -21.97 -23.47 -9.26
CA VAL A 722 -20.87 -24.41 -9.08
C VAL A 722 -20.41 -24.84 -10.46
N TYR A 723 -19.11 -24.78 -10.72
CA TYR A 723 -18.51 -25.15 -11.99
C TYR A 723 -17.46 -26.24 -11.79
N ASN A 724 -17.65 -27.36 -12.46
CA ASN A 724 -16.66 -28.43 -12.54
C ASN A 724 -15.81 -28.22 -13.81
N CYS A 725 -14.61 -27.68 -13.62
CA CYS A 725 -13.69 -27.33 -14.71
C CYS A 725 -12.67 -28.45 -14.92
N THR A 726 -12.34 -28.77 -16.18
CA THR A 726 -11.27 -29.71 -16.53
C THR A 726 -10.39 -29.09 -17.61
N LEU A 727 -9.14 -28.80 -17.28
CA LEU A 727 -8.26 -27.95 -18.10
C LEU A 727 -6.86 -28.56 -18.26
N ASP A 728 -6.26 -28.35 -19.45
CA ASP A 728 -4.85 -28.70 -19.71
C ASP A 728 -3.94 -27.58 -19.19
N THR A 729 -3.24 -27.84 -18.09
CA THR A 729 -2.32 -26.87 -17.46
C THR A 729 -1.05 -26.61 -18.26
N THR A 730 -0.76 -27.49 -19.23
CA THR A 730 0.37 -27.39 -20.16
C THR A 730 0.00 -26.75 -21.49
N SER A 731 -1.26 -26.30 -21.65
CA SER A 731 -1.68 -25.60 -22.85
C SER A 731 -0.81 -24.36 -23.10
N THR A 732 -0.19 -24.31 -24.28
CA THR A 732 0.53 -23.14 -24.79
C THR A 732 -0.35 -22.24 -25.65
N GLY A 733 -1.61 -22.63 -25.88
CA GLY A 733 -2.59 -21.84 -26.64
C GLY A 733 -3.22 -20.71 -25.83
N VAL A 734 -2.98 -20.70 -24.52
CA VAL A 734 -3.46 -19.68 -23.59
C VAL A 734 -2.31 -19.28 -22.67
N GLN A 735 -2.42 -18.13 -22.01
CA GLN A 735 -1.42 -17.62 -21.09
C GLN A 735 -1.37 -18.46 -19.79
N THR A 736 -1.12 -19.76 -19.86
CA THR A 736 -0.94 -20.58 -18.64
C THR A 736 0.38 -20.23 -17.96
N ILE A 737 0.52 -20.63 -16.69
CA ILE A 737 1.83 -20.63 -16.04
C ILE A 737 2.85 -21.45 -16.84
N HIS A 738 2.44 -22.56 -17.46
CA HIS A 738 3.33 -23.38 -18.25
C HIS A 738 3.85 -22.64 -19.48
N LYS A 739 2.95 -21.95 -20.21
CA LYS A 739 3.34 -21.06 -21.31
C LYS A 739 4.32 -20.00 -20.83
N PHE A 740 4.01 -19.32 -19.72
CA PHE A 740 4.90 -18.31 -19.14
C PHE A 740 6.29 -18.89 -18.83
N LEU A 741 6.36 -20.07 -18.21
CA LEU A 741 7.63 -20.73 -17.90
C LEU A 741 8.41 -21.07 -19.19
N LEU A 742 7.75 -21.64 -20.20
CA LEU A 742 8.36 -21.95 -21.49
C LEU A 742 8.89 -20.71 -22.21
N ASP A 743 8.06 -19.66 -22.32
CA ASP A 743 8.41 -18.41 -22.99
C ASP A 743 9.61 -17.71 -22.32
N ASN A 744 9.86 -18.00 -21.03
CA ASN A 744 11.00 -17.46 -20.26
C ASN A 744 12.15 -18.46 -20.09
N GLY A 745 12.15 -19.60 -20.79
CA GLY A 745 13.19 -20.62 -20.69
C GLY A 745 13.30 -21.30 -19.32
N LEU A 746 12.29 -21.17 -18.47
CA LEU A 746 12.21 -21.78 -17.15
C LEU A 746 11.66 -23.20 -17.29
N ARG A 747 12.49 -24.20 -16.96
CA ARG A 747 12.08 -25.61 -16.96
C ARG A 747 11.63 -26.01 -15.57
N ARG A 748 10.33 -26.18 -15.37
CA ARG A 748 9.77 -26.83 -14.18
C ARG A 748 8.90 -28.01 -14.64
N PRO A 749 9.09 -29.22 -14.09
CA PRO A 749 8.21 -30.34 -14.41
C PRO A 749 6.79 -29.97 -13.96
N VAL A 750 5.85 -29.99 -14.90
CA VAL A 750 4.42 -29.87 -14.59
C VAL A 750 3.96 -31.26 -14.18
N ALA A 751 3.51 -31.40 -12.93
CA ALA A 751 3.19 -32.69 -12.34
C ALA A 751 2.01 -33.40 -13.02
N GLU A 752 1.00 -32.63 -13.46
CA GLU A 752 -0.21 -33.17 -14.08
C GLU A 752 -0.64 -32.31 -15.27
N ARG A 753 -0.79 -32.95 -16.43
CA ARG A 753 -1.17 -32.28 -17.68
C ARG A 753 -2.61 -31.79 -17.65
N VAL A 754 -3.54 -32.63 -17.22
CA VAL A 754 -4.97 -32.32 -17.14
C VAL A 754 -5.39 -32.35 -15.69
N VAL A 755 -6.01 -31.27 -15.21
CA VAL A 755 -6.51 -31.15 -13.84
C VAL A 755 -8.00 -30.87 -13.86
N SER A 756 -8.73 -31.45 -12.91
CA SER A 756 -10.14 -31.20 -12.68
C SER A 756 -10.35 -30.60 -11.30
N GLY A 757 -11.13 -29.52 -11.20
CA GLY A 757 -11.34 -28.80 -9.97
C GLY A 757 -12.66 -28.05 -9.95
N GLU A 758 -13.22 -27.93 -8.74
CA GLU A 758 -14.45 -27.18 -8.49
C GLU A 758 -14.14 -25.68 -8.34
N ILE A 759 -14.94 -24.85 -9.01
CA ILE A 759 -14.93 -23.40 -8.89
C ILE A 759 -16.34 -22.93 -8.54
N LEU A 760 -16.46 -22.15 -7.46
CA LEU A 760 -17.73 -21.59 -7.00
C LEU A 760 -17.93 -20.19 -7.60
N ARG A 761 -19.14 -19.88 -8.06
CA ARG A 761 -19.46 -18.55 -8.62
C ARG A 761 -20.08 -17.67 -7.53
N TRP A 762 -19.31 -16.69 -7.06
CA TRP A 762 -19.82 -15.68 -6.15
C TRP A 762 -20.44 -14.54 -6.95
N ASN A 763 -21.70 -14.70 -7.30
CA ASN A 763 -22.43 -13.65 -7.97
C ASN A 763 -22.74 -12.52 -7.00
N THR A 764 -22.16 -11.34 -7.21
CA THR A 764 -22.39 -10.17 -6.37
C THR A 764 -23.13 -9.06 -7.09
N PHE A 765 -23.20 -9.03 -8.43
CA PHE A 765 -23.68 -7.83 -9.13
C PHE A 765 -25.12 -7.43 -8.76
N ASP A 766 -25.97 -8.41 -8.52
CA ASP A 766 -27.39 -8.27 -8.15
C ASP A 766 -27.57 -7.82 -6.69
N ILE A 767 -26.64 -8.19 -5.79
CA ILE A 767 -26.63 -7.68 -4.40
C ILE A 767 -26.38 -6.18 -4.40
N PHE A 768 -25.58 -5.69 -5.33
CA PHE A 768 -25.32 -4.27 -5.45
C PHE A 768 -26.49 -3.55 -6.17
N ASP A 769 -27.46 -4.30 -6.71
CA ASP A 769 -28.68 -3.82 -7.41
C ASP A 769 -28.41 -2.72 -8.45
N VAL A 770 -27.36 -2.94 -9.25
CA VAL A 770 -26.95 -2.00 -10.28
C VAL A 770 -27.00 -2.65 -11.67
N PRO A 771 -28.17 -2.78 -12.30
CA PRO A 771 -28.24 -3.17 -13.70
C PRO A 771 -27.65 -2.08 -14.61
N ILE A 772 -27.93 -0.79 -14.33
CA ILE A 772 -27.41 0.39 -15.05
C ILE A 772 -27.41 1.56 -14.05
N TRP A 773 -26.28 2.24 -13.81
CA TRP A 773 -26.32 3.49 -13.04
C TRP A 773 -26.99 4.58 -13.87
N HIS A 774 -28.21 4.93 -13.48
CA HIS A 774 -28.98 6.02 -14.07
C HIS A 774 -28.37 7.39 -13.69
N THR A 775 -27.21 7.73 -14.26
CA THR A 775 -26.69 9.11 -14.27
C THR A 775 -27.69 10.09 -14.88
N LYS A 776 -28.61 9.59 -15.70
CA LYS A 776 -29.72 10.36 -16.28
C LYS A 776 -30.87 10.65 -15.30
N ASP A 777 -31.06 9.81 -14.27
CA ASP A 777 -32.22 9.90 -13.37
C ASP A 777 -31.85 10.42 -11.97
N ASN A 778 -30.60 10.88 -11.80
CA ASN A 778 -30.11 11.47 -10.56
C ASN A 778 -30.27 10.54 -9.34
N ASP A 779 -29.89 9.27 -9.39
CA ASP A 779 -29.92 8.41 -8.21
C ASP A 779 -28.54 8.31 -7.54
N CYS A 780 -28.39 8.91 -6.36
CA CYS A 780 -27.15 8.84 -5.56
C CYS A 780 -27.19 7.81 -4.43
N SER A 781 -28.29 7.07 -4.26
CA SER A 781 -28.46 6.11 -3.14
C SER A 781 -27.36 5.04 -3.13
N HIS A 782 -26.91 4.64 -4.31
CA HIS A 782 -25.88 3.64 -4.53
C HIS A 782 -24.46 4.11 -4.18
N PHE A 783 -24.19 5.42 -3.98
CA PHE A 783 -22.85 5.85 -3.55
C PHE A 783 -22.61 5.56 -2.07
N CYS A 784 -23.69 5.39 -1.30
CA CYS A 784 -23.71 5.19 0.15
C CYS A 784 -23.57 3.71 0.52
N TYR A 785 -22.43 3.12 0.20
CA TYR A 785 -22.15 1.73 0.58
C TYR A 785 -22.01 1.57 2.10
N VAL A 786 -23.09 1.14 2.74
CA VAL A 786 -23.22 0.80 4.17
C VAL A 786 -22.67 -0.61 4.42
N PRO A 787 -22.13 -0.93 5.62
CA PRO A 787 -21.84 -2.30 6.05
C PRO A 787 -22.91 -3.33 5.66
N ALA A 788 -24.19 -2.97 5.72
CA ALA A 788 -25.31 -3.85 5.35
C ALA A 788 -25.18 -4.48 3.95
N LEU A 789 -24.68 -3.73 2.95
CA LEU A 789 -24.50 -4.27 1.60
C LEU A 789 -23.39 -5.31 1.55
N TYR A 790 -22.26 -5.03 2.19
CA TYR A 790 -21.18 -5.98 2.29
C TYR A 790 -21.54 -7.17 3.19
N GLU A 791 -22.33 -6.97 4.23
CA GLU A 791 -22.90 -8.06 5.04
C GLU A 791 -23.75 -8.99 4.16
N THR A 792 -24.61 -8.46 3.30
CA THR A 792 -25.36 -9.28 2.31
C THR A 792 -24.42 -10.01 1.34
N ALA A 793 -23.36 -9.36 0.86
CA ALA A 793 -22.37 -9.99 0.00
C ALA A 793 -21.64 -11.16 0.72
N PHE A 794 -21.26 -10.96 1.98
CA PHE A 794 -20.61 -11.99 2.80
C PHE A 794 -21.58 -13.07 3.27
N GLU A 795 -22.86 -12.77 3.42
CA GLU A 795 -23.90 -13.79 3.65
C GLU A 795 -23.95 -14.75 2.48
N ARG A 796 -24.03 -14.22 1.25
CA ARG A 796 -24.01 -15.06 0.05
C ARG A 796 -22.73 -15.87 -0.07
N LEU A 797 -21.57 -15.27 0.22
CA LEU A 797 -20.30 -15.99 0.24
C LEU A 797 -20.28 -17.08 1.34
N GLY A 798 -20.85 -16.82 2.51
CA GLY A 798 -21.00 -17.78 3.60
C GLY A 798 -21.88 -18.96 3.24
N ILE A 799 -23.03 -18.71 2.59
CA ILE A 799 -23.89 -19.78 2.07
C ILE A 799 -23.12 -20.60 1.03
N LEU A 800 -22.46 -19.93 0.08
CA LEU A 800 -21.70 -20.57 -0.99
C LEU A 800 -20.58 -21.49 -0.45
N LEU A 801 -19.88 -21.04 0.59
CA LEU A 801 -18.80 -21.79 1.23
C LEU A 801 -19.28 -22.79 2.29
N SER A 802 -20.57 -22.81 2.65
CA SER A 802 -21.06 -23.56 3.81
C SER A 802 -20.84 -25.07 3.69
N THR A 803 -21.10 -25.65 2.51
CA THR A 803 -20.86 -27.09 2.24
C THR A 803 -19.36 -27.42 2.33
N PHE A 804 -18.52 -26.54 1.77
CA PHE A 804 -17.07 -26.69 1.80
C PHE A 804 -16.49 -26.57 3.21
N LEU A 805 -16.89 -25.55 3.97
CA LEU A 805 -16.40 -25.34 5.34
C LEU A 805 -16.83 -26.47 6.27
N LYS A 806 -18.02 -27.04 6.08
CA LYS A 806 -18.45 -28.24 6.83
C LYS A 806 -17.57 -29.46 6.56
N ARG A 807 -16.99 -29.59 5.36
CA ARG A 807 -16.05 -30.68 5.01
C ARG A 807 -14.70 -30.51 5.70
N LEU A 808 -14.32 -29.28 6.02
CA LEU A 808 -13.05 -28.99 6.71
C LEU A 808 -13.10 -29.22 8.22
N HIS A 809 -14.32 -29.23 8.80
CA HIS A 809 -14.56 -29.57 10.20
C HIS A 809 -14.64 -31.07 10.34
#